data_AF-F4PVT8-F1
#
_entry.id   AF-F4PVT8-F1
#
_cell.length_a   1.000
_cell.length_b   1.000
_cell.length_c   1.000
_cell.angle_alpha   90.00
_cell.angle_beta   90.00
_cell.angle_gamma   90.00
#
_symmetry.space_group_name_H-M   'P 1'
#
loop_
_entity.id
_entity.type
_entity.pdbx_description
1 polymer ?
#
loop_
_entity_poly.entity_id
_entity_poly.type
_entity_poly.pdbx_seq_one_letter_code
_entity_poly.pdbx_strand_id
1 'polypeptide(L)'
;MLKSVIIITGNGTLLFEKIWVSSSAMAGKGNMFSSLLTTVQEFSKQSTGMFVSYVEFGHTSITIVYDEKSLVRCCLFHDEEDGPEFGKLIANSLLRGFLELYSDTDFTHPLHNTSKFSSFSNKIYDSIANSPKSVLYNLRTNRGIQNAIVVYADGTFVTTGSEDQLGMIANLQAMLSFSNDILLSKGDRTKEIILDMITQRVFISRVGPANLVCICKKNKDPSIYQSTIYDAVTLLDKGSGFVAKPAVDYLLKRDDVHITVLSLFKNELERISKQYPASKITTVELDILNNIEELNTHIPKSQVVISLLPATFHVQIAKMCIEHKVHYVTASYISPEMRELDGTAKEAGVLLLNELGLDPGIDHMSAMKIIDSAKEHKGKVTSFVSWCGALPEKECSNNPFGYKFSWSPRGVLSSAALDATFLWDKITNNVPSQTKFSVMQPVDVTSPSGEILKFEGVANRDSFPYIKEYHLVEKDIETMFRGTLRWDGFSVMVRALRAIGLFSTENDARIASCSSWRAYLVQLLGCNDNDSDLLYCLEQTIREYFVKNQADVESHPEYKFPVIKRDIDADVKQAVEGIRWLDMLEASPADETSKLINKLTPIDSVCALLEKKLAYKDGERDLVVLQHELVVVYPEQDNRSEKEYSQLICYGQKNGSSATSLTVGLPVGIATELILDNEVKALGCIGPVTPEFYNPILERLQKEGIQMTEYKNINVHLGGQCLCSLHSNSPIHTFMAGIKYFNLYLNSSEITIPITFVTGL
;
A
#
# COMPACT_ATOMS: atom_id res chain seq x y z
N MET A 1 1.09 12.24 -10.91
CA MET A 1 1.97 11.18 -11.46
C MET A 1 2.33 11.45 -12.92
N LEU A 2 3.56 11.12 -13.33
CA LEU A 2 4.04 11.29 -14.72
C LEU A 2 3.43 10.22 -15.65
N LYS A 3 2.87 10.64 -16.78
CA LYS A 3 2.17 9.75 -17.72
C LYS A 3 3.00 9.41 -18.94
N SER A 4 3.55 10.43 -19.59
CA SER A 4 4.48 10.28 -20.72
C SER A 4 5.35 11.53 -20.87
N VAL A 5 6.46 11.40 -21.58
CA VAL A 5 7.27 12.54 -22.01
C VAL A 5 7.56 12.41 -23.49
N ILE A 6 7.46 13.53 -24.20
CA ILE A 6 7.81 13.63 -25.61
C ILE A 6 8.82 14.77 -25.75
N ILE A 7 9.92 14.49 -26.44
CA ILE A 7 10.92 15.52 -26.77
C ILE A 7 10.95 15.69 -28.28
N ILE A 8 10.83 16.93 -28.74
CA ILE A 8 10.72 17.29 -30.15
C ILE A 8 11.63 18.47 -30.50
N THR A 9 12.05 18.55 -31.76
CA THR A 9 12.73 19.72 -32.31
C THR A 9 11.76 20.89 -32.56
N GLY A 10 12.33 22.05 -32.90
CA GLY A 10 11.60 23.26 -33.25
C GLY A 10 10.59 23.08 -34.38
N ASN A 11 10.88 22.18 -35.32
CA ASN A 11 10.04 21.85 -36.47
C ASN A 11 9.13 20.62 -36.24
N GLY A 12 9.09 20.08 -35.02
CA GLY A 12 8.17 19.00 -34.65
C GLY A 12 8.67 17.58 -34.95
N THR A 13 9.95 17.39 -35.23
CA THR A 13 10.52 16.04 -35.37
C THR A 13 10.55 15.37 -34.00
N LEU A 14 9.96 14.17 -33.88
CA LEU A 14 10.01 13.37 -32.68
C LEU A 14 11.44 12.87 -32.41
N LEU A 15 12.04 13.33 -31.32
CA LEU A 15 13.36 12.90 -30.86
C LEU A 15 13.23 11.74 -29.88
N PHE A 16 12.31 11.83 -28.93
CA PHE A 16 12.17 10.84 -27.86
C PHE A 16 10.74 10.73 -27.37
N GLU A 17 10.31 9.51 -27.02
CA GLU A 17 9.03 9.21 -26.39
C GLU A 17 9.23 8.14 -25.30
N LYS A 18 8.68 8.41 -24.11
CA LYS A 18 8.52 7.41 -23.06
C LYS A 18 7.10 7.48 -22.51
N ILE A 19 6.47 6.33 -22.39
CA ILE A 19 5.12 6.18 -21.85
C ILE A 19 5.25 5.32 -20.59
N TRP A 20 4.87 5.87 -19.44
CA TRP A 20 4.83 5.16 -18.16
C TRP A 20 3.44 4.63 -17.86
N VAL A 21 2.41 5.38 -18.26
CA VAL A 21 1.01 4.98 -18.13
C VAL A 21 0.42 4.93 -19.52
N SER A 22 0.15 3.72 -20.02
CA SER A 22 -0.43 3.56 -21.36
C SER A 22 -1.91 3.92 -21.34
N SER A 23 -2.27 5.05 -21.95
CA SER A 23 -3.61 5.22 -22.51
C SER A 23 -3.64 4.64 -23.92
N SER A 24 -4.70 3.94 -24.28
CA SER A 24 -4.93 3.37 -25.62
C SER A 24 -4.91 4.42 -26.76
N ALA A 25 -4.98 5.72 -26.42
CA ALA A 25 -4.87 6.83 -27.36
C ALA A 25 -3.41 7.21 -27.72
N MET A 26 -2.41 6.83 -26.92
CA MET A 26 -1.01 7.26 -27.10
C MET A 26 -0.06 6.15 -27.53
N ALA A 27 -0.39 4.88 -27.33
CA ALA A 27 0.46 3.77 -27.73
C ALA A 27 0.70 3.76 -29.26
N GLY A 28 1.93 4.03 -29.69
CA GLY A 28 2.36 4.00 -31.10
C GLY A 28 2.00 5.22 -31.94
N LYS A 29 1.56 6.35 -31.33
CA LYS A 29 1.13 7.57 -32.05
C LYS A 29 1.99 8.82 -31.82
N GLY A 30 3.20 8.70 -31.27
CA GLY A 30 4.09 9.83 -30.95
C GLY A 30 4.31 10.85 -32.09
N ASN A 31 4.43 10.39 -33.34
CA ASN A 31 4.58 11.27 -34.51
C ASN A 31 3.33 12.14 -34.77
N MET A 32 2.13 11.61 -34.50
CA MET A 32 0.88 12.36 -34.68
C MET A 32 0.78 13.51 -33.65
N PHE A 33 1.14 13.24 -32.39
CA PHE A 33 1.15 14.25 -31.33
C PHE A 33 2.24 15.32 -31.53
N SER A 34 3.41 14.95 -32.07
CA SER A 34 4.48 15.91 -32.37
C SER A 34 4.05 16.99 -33.37
N SER A 35 3.33 16.61 -34.43
CA SER A 35 2.81 17.54 -35.45
C SER A 35 1.70 18.46 -34.91
N LEU A 36 0.79 17.92 -34.09
CA LEU A 36 -0.27 18.68 -33.44
C LEU A 36 0.30 19.70 -32.44
N LEU A 37 1.21 19.27 -31.57
CA LEU A 37 1.86 20.16 -30.59
C LEU A 37 2.62 21.29 -31.27
N THR A 38 3.34 20.98 -32.35
CA THR A 38 4.08 22.00 -33.12
C THR A 38 3.13 23.01 -33.77
N THR A 39 2.00 22.54 -34.32
CA THR A 39 0.98 23.42 -34.91
C THR A 39 0.35 24.35 -33.86
N VAL A 40 0.04 23.83 -32.67
CA VAL A 40 -0.49 24.63 -31.55
C VAL A 40 0.52 25.68 -31.08
N GLN A 41 1.80 25.31 -30.99
CA GLN A 41 2.87 26.23 -30.60
C GLN A 41 3.04 27.38 -31.60
N GLU A 42 3.06 27.10 -32.90
CA GLU A 42 3.25 28.16 -33.90
C GLU A 42 2.00 29.01 -34.11
N PHE A 43 0.80 28.44 -33.98
CA PHE A 43 -0.42 29.24 -33.96
C PHE A 43 -0.44 30.20 -32.76
N SER A 44 -0.05 29.72 -31.57
CA SER A 44 0.02 30.55 -30.36
C SER A 44 1.07 31.66 -30.49
N LYS A 45 2.26 31.34 -31.04
CA LYS A 45 3.32 32.31 -31.29
C LYS A 45 2.90 33.39 -32.29
N GLN A 46 2.22 33.02 -33.38
CA GLN A 46 1.72 33.97 -34.37
C GLN A 46 0.58 34.84 -33.84
N SER A 47 -0.29 34.26 -33.00
CA SER A 47 -1.49 34.96 -32.51
C SER A 47 -1.24 35.83 -31.29
N THR A 48 -0.32 35.40 -30.40
CA THR A 48 -0.12 36.02 -29.08
C THR A 48 1.31 36.50 -28.84
N GLY A 49 2.25 36.15 -29.72
CA GLY A 49 3.69 36.42 -29.53
C GLY A 49 4.36 35.51 -28.50
N MET A 50 3.63 34.61 -27.84
CA MET A 50 4.15 33.70 -26.82
C MET A 50 3.94 32.23 -27.21
N PHE A 51 4.80 31.36 -26.70
CA PHE A 51 4.63 29.91 -26.79
C PHE A 51 3.74 29.39 -25.67
N VAL A 52 3.02 28.30 -25.92
CA VAL A 52 2.19 27.66 -24.90
C VAL A 52 3.10 26.87 -23.97
N SER A 53 3.11 27.21 -22.68
CA SER A 53 3.96 26.54 -21.68
C SER A 53 3.22 25.48 -20.87
N TYR A 54 1.90 25.47 -20.93
CA TYR A 54 1.06 24.55 -20.20
C TYR A 54 -0.27 24.38 -20.93
N VAL A 55 -0.70 23.15 -21.11
CA VAL A 55 -1.97 22.79 -21.73
C VAL A 55 -2.64 21.76 -20.84
N GLU A 56 -3.77 22.10 -20.24
CA GLU A 56 -4.62 21.12 -19.56
C GLU A 56 -5.50 20.44 -20.59
N PHE A 57 -5.54 19.11 -20.58
CA PHE A 57 -6.39 18.34 -21.46
C PHE A 57 -7.08 17.22 -20.69
N GLY A 58 -8.31 17.49 -20.25
CA GLY A 58 -8.96 16.66 -19.24
C GLY A 58 -8.10 16.72 -18.00
N HIS A 59 -7.50 15.59 -17.62
CA HIS A 59 -6.67 15.55 -16.41
C HIS A 59 -5.33 14.88 -16.63
N THR A 60 -4.92 14.96 -17.88
CA THR A 60 -3.52 14.98 -18.24
C THR A 60 -3.19 16.43 -18.54
N SER A 61 -2.21 16.97 -17.85
CA SER A 61 -1.64 18.25 -18.20
C SER A 61 -0.36 18.03 -18.98
N ILE A 62 -0.18 18.84 -20.02
CA ILE A 62 1.02 18.90 -20.82
C ILE A 62 1.76 20.15 -20.39
N THR A 63 2.83 19.98 -19.62
CA THR A 63 3.78 21.06 -19.43
C THR A 63 4.79 21.05 -20.56
N ILE A 64 4.90 22.18 -21.25
CA ILE A 64 5.78 22.37 -22.40
C ILE A 64 6.86 23.37 -22.01
N VAL A 65 8.10 22.90 -22.02
CA VAL A 65 9.27 23.73 -21.79
C VAL A 65 10.13 23.74 -23.05
N TYR A 66 10.76 24.88 -23.31
CA TYR A 66 11.48 25.14 -24.54
C TYR A 66 12.85 25.74 -24.24
N ASP A 67 13.87 25.24 -24.93
CA ASP A 67 15.20 25.83 -24.93
C ASP A 67 15.42 26.62 -26.23
N GLU A 68 15.61 27.93 -26.11
CA GLU A 68 15.72 28.84 -27.25
C GLU A 68 17.00 28.65 -28.07
N LYS A 69 18.06 28.07 -27.48
CA LYS A 69 19.36 27.89 -28.15
C LYS A 69 19.37 26.67 -29.06
N SER A 70 18.93 25.54 -28.53
CA SER A 70 18.87 24.26 -29.25
C SER A 70 17.60 24.10 -30.09
N LEU A 71 16.60 24.96 -29.88
CA LEU A 71 15.27 24.85 -30.45
C LEU A 71 14.56 23.54 -30.06
N VAL A 72 14.92 22.90 -28.94
CA VAL A 72 14.30 21.65 -28.47
C VAL A 72 13.21 21.93 -27.45
N ARG A 73 12.13 21.15 -27.51
CA ARG A 73 10.99 21.20 -26.59
C ARG A 73 10.83 19.89 -25.85
N CYS A 74 10.52 19.97 -24.56
CA CYS A 74 10.06 18.85 -23.76
C CYS A 74 8.59 19.06 -23.41
N CYS A 75 7.77 18.10 -23.79
CA CYS A 75 6.35 18.04 -23.52
C CYS A 75 6.12 16.92 -22.51
N LEU A 76 5.97 17.29 -21.25
CA LEU A 76 5.70 16.36 -20.16
C LEU A 76 4.20 16.24 -19.96
N PHE A 77 3.70 15.02 -20.06
CA PHE A 77 2.34 14.65 -19.72
C PHE A 77 2.33 14.15 -18.28
N HIS A 78 1.61 14.83 -17.41
CA HIS A 78 1.51 14.49 -16.00
C HIS A 78 0.07 14.66 -15.51
N ASP A 79 -0.21 14.27 -14.28
CA ASP A 79 -1.53 14.51 -13.70
C ASP A 79 -1.73 16.01 -13.52
N GLU A 80 -2.95 16.47 -13.80
CA GLU A 80 -3.36 17.85 -13.57
C GLU A 80 -3.15 18.28 -12.11
N GLU A 81 -3.40 17.38 -11.15
CA GLU A 81 -3.21 17.60 -9.71
C GLU A 81 -1.76 17.92 -9.33
N ASP A 82 -0.79 17.51 -10.15
CA ASP A 82 0.60 17.89 -9.93
C ASP A 82 0.79 19.41 -10.21
N GLY A 83 -0.06 19.98 -11.07
CA GLY A 83 -0.10 21.41 -11.39
C GLY A 83 0.99 21.86 -12.37
N PRO A 84 0.84 23.07 -12.95
CA PRO A 84 1.79 23.60 -13.94
C PRO A 84 3.20 23.78 -13.39
N GLU A 85 3.35 24.10 -12.09
CA GLU A 85 4.66 24.35 -11.50
C GLU A 85 5.46 23.08 -11.26
N PHE A 86 4.83 22.00 -10.78
CA PHE A 86 5.49 20.69 -10.71
C PHE A 86 5.78 20.14 -12.11
N GLY A 87 4.82 20.25 -13.02
CA GLY A 87 5.01 19.83 -14.40
C GLY A 87 6.19 20.53 -15.06
N LYS A 88 6.29 21.85 -14.86
CA LYS A 88 7.39 22.68 -15.35
C LYS A 88 8.70 22.34 -14.70
N LEU A 89 8.68 22.00 -13.42
CA LEU A 89 9.86 21.54 -12.68
C LEU A 89 10.45 20.29 -13.32
N ILE A 90 9.62 19.28 -13.51
CA ILE A 90 10.03 17.99 -14.03
C ILE A 90 10.38 18.09 -15.53
N ALA A 91 9.58 18.80 -16.32
CA ALA A 91 9.82 18.97 -17.75
C ALA A 91 11.13 19.71 -18.04
N ASN A 92 11.46 20.75 -17.25
CA ASN A 92 12.73 21.48 -17.39
C ASN A 92 13.93 20.60 -17.05
N SER A 93 13.83 19.80 -16.00
CA SER A 93 14.92 18.90 -15.65
C SER A 93 15.12 17.82 -16.70
N LEU A 94 14.03 17.28 -17.26
CA LEU A 94 14.07 16.33 -18.39
C LEU A 94 14.66 16.96 -19.66
N LEU A 95 14.26 18.18 -20.02
CA LEU A 95 14.81 18.88 -21.19
C LEU A 95 16.32 19.13 -21.05
N ARG A 96 16.76 19.55 -19.86
CA ARG A 96 18.18 19.79 -19.60
C ARG A 96 18.98 18.50 -19.65
N GLY A 97 18.54 17.45 -18.97
CA GLY A 97 19.19 16.16 -19.02
C GLY A 97 19.30 15.62 -20.45
N PHE A 98 18.28 15.87 -21.28
CA PHE A 98 18.31 15.49 -22.70
C PHE A 98 19.37 16.28 -23.49
N LEU A 99 19.42 17.59 -23.33
CA LEU A 99 20.39 18.45 -24.04
C LEU A 99 21.82 18.22 -23.58
N GLU A 100 22.02 17.94 -22.28
CA GLU A 100 23.33 17.57 -21.73
C GLU A 100 23.81 16.22 -22.27
N LEU A 101 22.92 15.22 -22.34
CA LEU A 101 23.28 13.89 -22.86
C LEU A 101 23.66 13.93 -24.34
N TYR A 102 23.11 14.87 -25.10
CA TYR A 102 23.33 15.01 -26.53
C TYR A 102 23.91 16.37 -26.91
N SER A 103 24.82 16.90 -26.08
CA SER A 103 25.45 18.22 -26.27
C SER A 103 26.15 18.38 -27.62
N ASP A 104 26.62 17.27 -28.19
CA ASP A 104 27.35 17.25 -29.46
C ASP A 104 26.43 17.21 -30.69
N THR A 105 25.10 17.19 -30.48
CA THR A 105 24.12 17.16 -31.56
C THR A 105 23.60 18.57 -31.85
N ASP A 106 23.75 19.01 -33.10
CA ASP A 106 23.09 20.23 -33.57
C ASP A 106 21.62 19.94 -33.91
N PHE A 107 20.73 20.33 -33.01
CA PHE A 107 19.28 20.17 -33.16
C PHE A 107 18.63 21.22 -34.09
N THR A 108 19.41 22.20 -34.56
CA THR A 108 18.90 23.25 -35.47
C THR A 108 18.81 22.80 -36.93
N HIS A 109 19.44 21.67 -37.27
CA HIS A 109 19.46 21.09 -38.62
C HIS A 109 18.65 19.78 -38.70
N PRO A 110 18.17 19.37 -39.90
CA PRO A 110 17.42 18.12 -40.05
C PRO A 110 18.21 16.89 -39.59
N LEU A 111 17.59 16.06 -38.73
CA LEU A 111 18.21 14.86 -38.17
C LEU A 111 17.74 13.61 -38.93
N HIS A 112 18.69 12.83 -39.48
CA HIS A 112 18.39 11.64 -40.27
C HIS A 112 18.27 10.34 -39.46
N ASN A 113 18.78 10.32 -38.23
CA ASN A 113 18.69 9.15 -37.34
C ASN A 113 18.28 9.57 -35.93
N THR A 114 17.00 9.37 -35.61
CA THR A 114 16.42 9.67 -34.29
C THR A 114 16.49 8.48 -33.32
N SER A 115 16.81 7.28 -33.79
CA SER A 115 16.87 6.08 -32.93
C SER A 115 17.93 6.18 -31.84
N LYS A 116 19.00 6.96 -32.06
CA LYS A 116 20.06 7.21 -31.08
C LYS A 116 19.55 7.84 -29.77
N PHE A 117 18.46 8.60 -29.85
CA PHE A 117 17.89 9.33 -28.70
C PHE A 117 17.08 8.45 -27.76
N SER A 118 16.72 7.21 -28.17
CA SER A 118 16.01 6.24 -27.32
C SER A 118 16.76 5.91 -26.02
N SER A 119 18.09 6.04 -26.04
CA SER A 119 18.98 5.87 -24.89
C SER A 119 18.74 6.90 -23.78
N PHE A 120 18.04 8.00 -24.04
CA PHE A 120 17.63 8.96 -23.02
C PHE A 120 16.72 8.35 -21.94
N SER A 121 16.03 7.23 -22.23
CA SER A 121 15.26 6.48 -21.23
C SER A 121 16.06 6.20 -19.95
N ASN A 122 17.38 5.99 -20.09
CA ASN A 122 18.30 5.69 -19.00
C ASN A 122 18.70 6.93 -18.18
N LYS A 123 18.35 8.15 -18.63
CA LYS A 123 18.67 9.44 -17.99
C LYS A 123 17.46 10.20 -17.46
N ILE A 124 16.24 9.71 -17.72
CA ILE A 124 15.00 10.36 -17.26
C ILE A 124 14.99 10.48 -15.74
N TYR A 125 15.34 9.42 -15.03
CA TYR A 125 15.24 9.46 -13.59
C TYR A 125 16.28 10.37 -12.94
N ASP A 126 17.55 10.31 -13.36
CA ASP A 126 18.58 11.26 -12.93
C ASP A 126 18.12 12.71 -13.14
N SER A 127 17.44 12.95 -14.27
CA SER A 127 16.87 14.26 -14.59
C SER A 127 15.75 14.64 -13.62
N ILE A 128 14.86 13.73 -13.25
CA ILE A 128 13.77 13.95 -12.27
C ILE A 128 14.33 14.17 -10.85
N ALA A 129 15.30 13.36 -10.43
CA ALA A 129 15.93 13.44 -9.11
C ALA A 129 16.67 14.78 -8.88
N ASN A 130 17.18 15.41 -9.94
CA ASN A 130 17.80 16.73 -9.89
C ASN A 130 16.79 17.92 -9.85
N SER A 131 15.48 17.65 -9.74
CA SER A 131 14.42 18.66 -9.75
C SER A 131 14.52 19.77 -8.68
N PRO A 132 15.13 19.62 -7.48
CA PRO A 132 15.34 20.74 -6.56
C PRO A 132 16.15 21.90 -7.17
N LYS A 133 17.09 21.62 -8.10
CA LYS A 133 17.81 22.68 -8.84
C LYS A 133 16.84 23.55 -9.63
N SER A 134 15.83 22.96 -10.24
CA SER A 134 14.83 23.67 -11.04
C SER A 134 13.93 24.58 -10.17
N VAL A 135 13.62 24.18 -8.93
CA VAL A 135 12.92 25.04 -7.94
C VAL A 135 13.80 26.26 -7.61
N LEU A 136 15.09 26.03 -7.37
CA LEU A 136 16.05 27.09 -7.07
C LEU A 136 16.29 28.05 -8.26
N TYR A 137 16.30 27.54 -9.49
CA TYR A 137 16.41 28.36 -10.69
C TYR A 137 15.16 29.24 -10.85
N ASN A 138 13.96 28.69 -10.59
CA ASN A 138 12.70 29.44 -10.61
C ASN A 138 12.68 30.52 -9.52
N LEU A 139 13.14 30.22 -8.29
CA LEU A 139 13.27 31.22 -7.23
C LEU A 139 14.14 32.42 -7.66
N ARG A 140 15.22 32.20 -8.42
CA ARG A 140 16.08 33.28 -8.93
C ARG A 140 15.49 34.08 -10.10
N THR A 141 14.41 33.63 -10.71
CA THR A 141 13.68 34.46 -11.70
C THR A 141 12.93 35.62 -11.04
N ASN A 142 12.64 35.52 -9.74
CA ASN A 142 12.09 36.63 -8.96
C ASN A 142 13.16 37.70 -8.74
N ARG A 143 12.92 38.92 -9.24
CA ARG A 143 13.90 40.04 -9.21
C ARG A 143 14.32 40.47 -7.80
N GLY A 144 13.56 40.07 -6.77
CA GLY A 144 13.85 40.28 -5.35
C GLY A 144 14.78 39.22 -4.73
N ILE A 145 14.90 38.03 -5.33
CA ILE A 145 15.75 36.93 -4.85
C ILE A 145 17.08 36.98 -5.62
N GLN A 146 18.18 37.25 -4.91
CA GLN A 146 19.53 37.28 -5.49
C GLN A 146 20.09 35.87 -5.66
N ASN A 147 19.87 35.02 -4.67
CA ASN A 147 20.33 33.64 -4.68
C ASN A 147 19.39 32.74 -3.88
N ALA A 148 19.30 31.47 -4.25
CA ALA A 148 18.53 30.47 -3.52
C ALA A 148 19.34 29.18 -3.48
N ILE A 149 19.43 28.59 -2.29
CA ILE A 149 20.26 27.44 -2.00
C ILE A 149 19.43 26.49 -1.12
N VAL A 150 19.37 25.21 -1.48
CA VAL A 150 18.93 24.19 -0.53
C VAL A 150 20.18 23.71 0.19
N VAL A 151 20.22 23.86 1.51
CA VAL A 151 21.34 23.42 2.35
C VAL A 151 20.86 22.26 3.21
N TYR A 152 21.47 21.09 3.01
CA TYR A 152 21.17 19.90 3.78
C TYR A 152 21.95 19.88 5.10
N ALA A 153 21.46 19.07 6.05
CA ALA A 153 22.03 18.98 7.39
C ALA A 153 23.48 18.48 7.42
N ASP A 154 23.92 17.75 6.39
CA ASP A 154 25.30 17.26 6.20
C ASP A 154 26.24 18.31 5.57
N GLY A 155 25.76 19.53 5.32
CA GLY A 155 26.52 20.60 4.71
C GLY A 155 26.62 20.52 3.19
N THR A 156 26.05 19.50 2.56
CA THR A 156 25.86 19.47 1.11
C THR A 156 24.78 20.47 0.71
N PHE A 157 24.88 21.02 -0.50
CA PHE A 157 23.97 22.05 -0.94
C PHE A 157 23.70 21.95 -2.44
N VAL A 158 22.48 22.34 -2.81
CA VAL A 158 22.06 22.47 -4.19
C VAL A 158 21.94 23.96 -4.48
N THR A 159 22.58 24.41 -5.56
CA THR A 159 22.69 25.82 -5.96
C THR A 159 22.60 25.93 -7.48
N THR A 160 22.51 27.17 -7.99
CA THR A 160 22.20 27.50 -9.38
C THR A 160 23.30 28.32 -10.08
N GLY A 161 24.52 28.37 -9.56
CA GLY A 161 25.63 29.17 -10.13
C GLY A 161 27.02 28.59 -9.85
N SER A 162 28.00 28.97 -10.68
CA SER A 162 29.36 28.39 -10.75
C SER A 162 30.50 29.27 -10.21
N GLU A 163 30.26 30.46 -9.67
CA GLU A 163 31.35 31.35 -9.23
C GLU A 163 31.26 31.74 -7.74
N ASP A 164 32.40 31.53 -7.06
CA ASP A 164 32.87 32.05 -5.77
C ASP A 164 32.00 31.82 -4.50
N GLN A 165 31.64 30.56 -4.23
CA GLN A 165 30.76 30.23 -3.10
C GLN A 165 31.47 29.78 -1.80
N LEU A 166 32.76 29.41 -1.83
CA LEU A 166 33.45 28.84 -0.66
C LEU A 166 33.46 29.77 0.57
N GLY A 167 33.61 31.08 0.38
CA GLY A 167 33.58 32.08 1.47
C GLY A 167 32.19 32.42 2.02
N MET A 168 31.13 32.25 1.22
CA MET A 168 29.74 32.48 1.64
C MET A 168 29.17 31.26 2.37
N ILE A 169 29.56 30.05 1.95
CA ILE A 169 29.13 28.76 2.52
C ILE A 169 29.63 28.57 3.96
N ALA A 170 30.89 28.91 4.24
CA ALA A 170 31.45 28.79 5.60
C ALA A 170 30.72 29.69 6.62
N ASN A 171 30.34 30.91 6.21
CA ASN A 171 29.58 31.83 7.04
C ASN A 171 28.10 31.41 7.19
N LEU A 172 27.50 30.81 6.15
CA LEU A 172 26.14 30.26 6.18
C LEU A 172 26.03 29.02 7.07
N GLN A 173 27.03 28.13 7.06
CA GLN A 173 27.07 26.95 7.93
C GLN A 173 27.18 27.34 9.41
N ALA A 174 28.01 28.33 9.73
CA ALA A 174 28.09 28.89 11.09
C ALA A 174 26.76 29.53 11.53
N MET A 175 26.10 30.27 10.63
CA MET A 175 24.78 30.84 10.88
C MET A 175 23.67 29.79 11.02
N LEU A 176 23.69 28.72 10.23
CA LEU A 176 22.73 27.61 10.29
C LEU A 176 22.92 26.78 11.57
N SER A 177 24.17 26.58 12.00
CA SER A 177 24.48 25.97 13.30
C SER A 177 23.93 26.82 14.44
N PHE A 178 24.21 28.13 14.44
CA PHE A 178 23.70 29.06 15.46
C PHE A 178 22.17 29.20 15.45
N SER A 179 21.57 29.16 14.26
CA SER A 179 20.13 29.10 14.03
C SER A 179 19.52 27.83 14.62
N ASN A 180 20.11 26.66 14.36
CA ASN A 180 19.70 25.39 14.96
C ASN A 180 19.85 25.39 16.48
N ASP A 181 20.91 26.00 17.03
CA ASP A 181 21.10 26.14 18.48
C ASP A 181 20.04 27.06 19.11
N ILE A 182 19.66 28.15 18.44
CA ILE A 182 18.55 29.02 18.86
C ILE A 182 17.21 28.26 18.82
N LEU A 183 16.96 27.49 17.76
CA LEU A 183 15.76 26.65 17.58
C LEU A 183 15.65 25.56 18.66
N LEU A 184 16.77 24.93 19.02
CA LEU A 184 16.88 23.97 20.11
C LEU A 184 16.63 24.62 21.48
N SER A 185 17.06 25.86 21.70
CA SER A 185 16.90 26.58 22.97
C SER A 185 15.47 27.08 23.25
N LYS A 186 14.63 27.29 22.22
CA LYS A 186 13.26 27.82 22.34
C LYS A 186 12.14 26.78 22.18
N GLY A 187 12.48 25.51 21.95
CA GLY A 187 11.53 24.42 21.73
C GLY A 187 10.77 24.57 20.41
N ASP A 188 11.28 23.92 19.35
CA ASP A 188 10.69 23.46 18.07
C ASP A 188 9.52 24.21 17.38
N ARG A 189 9.16 25.44 17.78
CA ARG A 189 8.00 26.18 17.25
C ARG A 189 8.30 27.09 16.06
N THR A 190 9.56 27.22 15.64
CA THR A 190 9.94 28.21 14.62
C THR A 190 10.30 27.49 13.31
N LYS A 191 9.38 27.53 12.34
CA LYS A 191 9.53 26.90 11.01
C LYS A 191 10.35 27.74 10.01
N GLU A 192 10.68 28.98 10.37
CA GLU A 192 11.32 29.95 9.50
C GLU A 192 12.14 30.97 10.30
N ILE A 193 13.34 31.30 9.82
CA ILE A 193 14.21 32.33 10.37
C ILE A 193 14.51 33.37 9.29
N ILE A 194 14.35 34.64 9.67
CA ILE A 194 14.59 35.79 8.79
C ILE A 194 15.73 36.61 9.38
N LEU A 195 16.79 36.82 8.60
CA LEU A 195 17.95 37.60 8.99
C LEU A 195 18.06 38.87 8.14
N ASP A 196 17.99 40.02 8.79
CA ASP A 196 18.06 41.33 8.15
C ASP A 196 19.49 41.90 8.21
N MET A 197 20.24 41.73 7.11
CA MET A 197 21.62 42.23 6.96
C MET A 197 21.64 43.67 6.44
N ILE A 198 22.80 44.32 6.34
CA ILE A 198 22.89 45.72 5.90
C ILE A 198 22.34 45.92 4.47
N THR A 199 22.66 45.01 3.56
CA THR A 199 22.31 45.10 2.12
C THR A 199 21.36 44.00 1.64
N GLN A 200 21.16 42.95 2.44
CA GLN A 200 20.41 41.75 2.07
C GLN A 200 19.44 41.32 3.18
N ARG A 201 18.43 40.54 2.83
CA ARG A 201 17.57 39.81 3.76
C ARG A 201 17.66 38.32 3.44
N VAL A 202 17.92 37.47 4.42
CA VAL A 202 18.06 36.03 4.22
C VAL A 202 16.88 35.32 4.88
N PHE A 203 16.15 34.52 4.11
CA PHE A 203 15.11 33.60 4.58
C PHE A 203 15.71 32.21 4.71
N ILE A 204 15.48 31.58 5.84
CA ILE A 204 15.89 30.21 6.13
C ILE A 204 14.61 29.48 6.53
N SER A 205 14.03 28.74 5.59
CA SER A 205 12.77 28.01 5.80
C SER A 205 13.08 26.52 5.90
N ARG A 206 12.52 25.85 6.91
CA ARG A 206 12.71 24.40 7.09
C ARG A 206 11.85 23.65 6.08
N VAL A 207 12.47 22.74 5.33
CA VAL A 207 11.83 21.95 4.28
C VAL A 207 12.23 20.49 4.50
N GLY A 208 11.36 19.73 5.16
CA GLY A 208 11.73 18.45 5.75
C GLY A 208 13.04 18.56 6.56
N PRO A 209 14.17 18.05 6.04
CA PRO A 209 15.48 18.18 6.68
C PRO A 209 16.45 19.22 6.15
N ALA A 210 16.13 19.79 5.00
CA ALA A 210 16.95 20.80 4.40
C ALA A 210 16.47 22.14 4.90
N ASN A 211 17.35 23.13 4.75
CA ASN A 211 17.00 24.52 4.87
C ASN A 211 17.00 25.11 3.47
N LEU A 212 15.84 25.58 3.03
CA LEU A 212 15.79 26.47 1.88
C LEU A 212 16.29 27.83 2.33
N VAL A 213 17.45 28.24 1.83
CA VAL A 213 18.07 29.54 2.08
C VAL A 213 17.86 30.43 0.87
N CYS A 214 17.06 31.48 1.03
CA CYS A 214 16.82 32.49 0.00
C CYS A 214 17.46 33.82 0.41
N ILE A 215 18.42 34.29 -0.37
CA ILE A 215 19.09 35.59 -0.20
C ILE A 215 18.37 36.61 -1.05
N CYS A 216 17.72 37.58 -0.42
CA CYS A 216 16.85 38.56 -1.04
C CYS A 216 17.45 39.98 -0.93
N LYS A 217 17.11 40.85 -1.89
CA LYS A 217 17.52 42.26 -1.89
C LYS A 217 16.75 43.03 -0.83
N LYS A 218 17.44 43.70 0.11
CA LYS A 218 16.79 44.46 1.19
C LYS A 218 15.99 45.68 0.70
N ASN A 219 16.36 46.25 -0.44
CA ASN A 219 15.67 47.40 -1.04
C ASN A 219 14.38 47.02 -1.79
N LYS A 220 13.93 45.76 -1.70
CA LYS A 220 12.66 45.26 -2.25
C LYS A 220 11.75 44.83 -1.11
N ASP A 221 10.46 45.11 -1.26
CA ASP A 221 9.45 44.72 -0.28
C ASP A 221 9.39 43.18 -0.16
N PRO A 222 9.39 42.60 1.04
CA PRO A 222 9.36 41.14 1.23
C PRO A 222 8.14 40.45 0.63
N SER A 223 7.00 41.15 0.54
CA SER A 223 5.80 40.62 -0.13
C SER A 223 6.04 40.23 -1.60
N ILE A 224 7.07 40.79 -2.25
CA ILE A 224 7.41 40.52 -3.65
C ILE A 224 7.94 39.09 -3.86
N TYR A 225 8.55 38.49 -2.84
CA TYR A 225 9.23 37.19 -2.96
C TYR A 225 8.85 36.16 -1.90
N GLN A 226 8.14 36.57 -0.83
CA GLN A 226 7.78 35.69 0.27
C GLN A 226 6.78 34.59 -0.12
N SER A 227 5.77 34.88 -0.95
CA SER A 227 4.85 33.84 -1.46
C SER A 227 5.58 32.78 -2.27
N THR A 228 6.48 33.22 -3.17
CA THR A 228 7.31 32.32 -4.00
C THR A 228 8.18 31.40 -3.15
N ILE A 229 8.69 31.89 -2.01
CA ILE A 229 9.47 31.09 -1.07
C ILE A 229 8.59 30.03 -0.37
N TYR A 230 7.37 30.39 0.06
CA TYR A 230 6.46 29.44 0.70
C TYR A 230 5.91 28.36 -0.22
N ASP A 231 5.64 28.70 -1.48
CA ASP A 231 5.22 27.73 -2.49
C ASP A 231 6.33 26.68 -2.72
N ALA A 232 7.59 27.15 -2.78
CA ALA A 232 8.76 26.28 -2.90
C ALA A 232 8.94 25.35 -1.68
N VAL A 233 8.65 25.83 -0.46
CA VAL A 233 8.68 25.01 0.77
C VAL A 233 7.63 23.90 0.73
N THR A 234 6.41 24.22 0.29
CA THR A 234 5.27 23.29 0.30
C THR A 234 5.46 22.13 -0.69
N LEU A 235 6.06 22.41 -1.85
CA LEU A 235 6.33 21.42 -2.89
C LEU A 235 7.33 20.32 -2.45
N LEU A 236 8.17 20.60 -1.46
CA LEU A 236 9.27 19.75 -1.07
C LEU A 236 8.97 18.81 0.14
N ASP A 237 7.75 18.83 0.74
CA ASP A 237 7.48 18.20 2.06
C ASP A 237 6.65 16.88 2.09
N LYS A 238 6.00 16.43 0.99
CA LYS A 238 4.88 15.44 1.02
C LYS A 238 5.17 13.95 0.60
N GLY A 239 6.13 13.18 1.16
CA GLY A 239 6.29 11.75 0.79
C GLY A 239 6.76 10.72 1.86
N SER A 240 5.96 9.65 2.11
CA SER A 240 6.26 8.22 2.54
C SER A 240 6.21 7.64 3.99
N GLY A 241 5.72 6.38 4.09
CA GLY A 241 6.23 5.27 4.97
C GLY A 241 5.49 4.89 6.29
N PHE A 242 4.55 3.92 6.29
CA PHE A 242 3.79 3.47 7.51
C PHE A 242 4.12 2.06 8.08
N VAL A 243 4.74 1.12 7.34
CA VAL A 243 4.83 -0.31 7.76
C VAL A 243 6.20 -0.71 8.37
N ALA A 244 7.27 0.04 8.09
CA ALA A 244 8.62 -0.34 8.52
C ALA A 244 8.86 -0.15 10.04
N LYS A 245 8.13 0.78 10.67
CA LYS A 245 8.42 1.24 12.03
C LYS A 245 8.43 0.13 13.10
N PRO A 246 7.43 -0.77 13.20
CA PRO A 246 7.42 -1.79 14.26
C PRO A 246 8.57 -2.80 14.16
N ALA A 247 9.00 -3.15 12.95
CA ALA A 247 10.17 -4.03 12.75
C ALA A 247 11.45 -3.36 13.24
N VAL A 248 11.63 -2.07 12.89
CA VAL A 248 12.76 -1.26 13.34
C VAL A 248 12.75 -1.10 14.87
N ASP A 249 11.62 -0.72 15.45
CA ASP A 249 11.48 -0.56 16.91
C ASP A 249 11.81 -1.85 17.67
N TYR A 250 11.37 -3.01 17.17
CA TYR A 250 11.64 -4.30 17.78
C TYR A 250 13.14 -4.62 17.76
N LEU A 251 13.78 -4.54 16.59
CA LEU A 251 15.20 -4.86 16.43
C LEU A 251 16.10 -3.90 17.22
N LEU A 252 15.72 -2.63 17.35
CA LEU A 252 16.49 -1.64 18.11
C LEU A 252 16.38 -1.76 19.64
N LYS A 253 15.56 -2.69 20.16
CA LYS A 253 15.60 -3.08 21.58
C LYS A 253 16.96 -3.70 21.94
N ARG A 254 17.65 -4.28 20.97
CA ARG A 254 18.99 -4.82 21.09
C ARG A 254 20.06 -3.74 20.92
N ASP A 255 21.12 -3.83 21.71
CA ASP A 255 22.24 -2.88 21.65
C ASP A 255 23.34 -3.31 20.67
N ASP A 256 23.38 -4.60 20.31
CA ASP A 256 24.30 -5.19 19.35
C ASP A 256 23.81 -5.10 17.89
N VAL A 257 22.59 -4.62 17.66
CA VAL A 257 22.01 -4.47 16.33
C VAL A 257 22.19 -3.03 15.82
N HIS A 258 22.68 -2.93 14.58
CA HIS A 258 22.73 -1.69 13.83
C HIS A 258 21.90 -1.83 12.54
N ILE A 259 21.00 -0.88 12.29
CA ILE A 259 20.11 -0.90 11.12
C ILE A 259 20.56 0.17 10.12
N THR A 260 20.69 -0.20 8.84
CA THR A 260 20.77 0.78 7.76
C THR A 260 19.42 0.84 7.06
N VAL A 261 18.75 1.99 7.11
CA VAL A 261 17.47 2.22 6.40
C VAL A 261 17.75 2.89 5.06
N LEU A 262 17.28 2.27 3.99
CA LEU A 262 17.38 2.77 2.62
C LEU A 262 15.98 3.16 2.15
N SER A 263 15.78 4.42 1.77
CA SER A 263 14.51 4.92 1.25
C SER A 263 14.75 6.03 0.24
N LEU A 264 13.84 6.16 -0.74
CA LEU A 264 13.82 7.30 -1.65
C LEU A 264 13.47 8.61 -0.92
N PHE A 265 12.81 8.49 0.22
CA PHE A 265 12.14 9.61 0.84
C PHE A 265 12.93 10.16 2.02
N LYS A 266 13.67 11.22 1.73
CA LYS A 266 14.51 11.90 2.70
C LYS A 266 13.81 12.23 4.02
N ASN A 267 12.60 12.80 3.97
CA ASN A 267 11.82 13.18 5.16
C ASN A 267 11.55 12.00 6.11
N GLU A 268 11.30 10.80 5.58
CA GLU A 268 11.17 9.58 6.37
C GLU A 268 12.50 9.23 7.03
N LEU A 269 13.59 9.29 6.27
CA LEU A 269 14.93 9.04 6.76
C LEU A 269 15.32 9.99 7.90
N GLU A 270 15.15 11.32 7.80
CA GLU A 270 15.51 12.14 8.98
C GLU A 270 14.57 12.02 10.15
N ARG A 271 13.29 11.68 9.93
CA ARG A 271 12.42 11.34 11.05
C ARG A 271 13.01 10.16 11.80
N ILE A 272 13.47 9.13 11.08
CA ILE A 272 14.14 7.96 11.64
C ILE A 272 15.47 8.36 12.31
N SER A 273 16.35 9.12 11.65
CA SER A 273 17.65 9.52 12.21
C SER A 273 17.53 10.40 13.46
N LYS A 274 16.44 11.17 13.62
CA LYS A 274 16.16 11.94 14.84
C LYS A 274 15.56 11.10 15.96
N GLN A 275 14.82 10.06 15.60
CA GLN A 275 14.10 9.21 16.55
C GLN A 275 15.02 8.24 17.27
N TYR A 276 16.11 7.79 16.63
CA TYR A 276 17.02 6.78 17.17
C TYR A 276 18.47 7.31 17.21
N PRO A 277 19.30 6.82 18.15
CA PRO A 277 20.69 7.24 18.22
C PRO A 277 21.48 6.77 16.99
N ALA A 278 22.39 7.62 16.48
CA ALA A 278 23.22 7.32 15.31
C ALA A 278 24.12 6.08 15.49
N SER A 279 24.38 5.65 16.72
CA SER A 279 25.09 4.39 17.00
C SER A 279 24.26 3.16 16.57
N LYS A 280 22.93 3.26 16.55
CA LYS A 280 22.00 2.18 16.25
C LYS A 280 21.41 2.24 14.85
N ILE A 281 21.35 3.41 14.23
CA ILE A 281 20.75 3.57 12.90
C ILE A 281 21.59 4.43 11.98
N THR A 282 21.74 3.97 10.74
CA THR A 282 22.23 4.74 9.60
C THR A 282 21.09 4.88 8.61
N THR A 283 20.96 6.04 8.00
CA THR A 283 19.96 6.30 6.96
C THR A 283 20.65 6.66 5.66
N VAL A 284 20.22 6.05 4.56
CA VAL A 284 20.78 6.27 3.23
C VAL A 284 19.63 6.59 2.29
N GLU A 285 19.71 7.77 1.67
CA GLU A 285 18.79 8.17 0.61
C GLU A 285 19.17 7.37 -0.65
N LEU A 286 18.32 6.44 -1.05
CA LEU A 286 18.55 5.59 -2.22
C LEU A 286 17.26 5.42 -3.01
N ASP A 287 17.34 5.75 -4.30
CA ASP A 287 16.30 5.37 -5.23
C ASP A 287 16.52 3.98 -5.81
N ILE A 288 15.80 3.01 -5.28
CA ILE A 288 15.89 1.63 -5.74
C ILE A 288 15.32 1.47 -7.15
N LEU A 289 14.42 2.34 -7.60
CA LEU A 289 13.84 2.19 -8.94
C LEU A 289 14.89 2.36 -10.04
N ASN A 290 15.88 3.22 -9.84
CA ASN A 290 16.85 3.55 -10.89
C ASN A 290 18.29 3.23 -10.52
N ASN A 291 18.59 3.11 -9.22
CA ASN A 291 19.92 2.78 -8.72
C ASN A 291 19.90 1.47 -7.93
N ILE A 292 19.10 0.48 -8.36
CA ILE A 292 19.03 -0.82 -7.67
C ILE A 292 20.41 -1.48 -7.52
N GLU A 293 21.31 -1.29 -8.49
CA GLU A 293 22.68 -1.83 -8.45
C GLU A 293 23.52 -1.26 -7.30
N GLU A 294 23.19 -0.07 -6.78
CA GLU A 294 23.88 0.53 -5.62
C GLU A 294 23.68 -0.31 -4.36
N LEU A 295 22.63 -1.13 -4.30
CA LEU A 295 22.43 -2.11 -3.23
C LEU A 295 23.61 -3.07 -3.10
N ASN A 296 24.35 -3.37 -4.17
CA ASN A 296 25.57 -4.19 -4.11
C ASN A 296 26.66 -3.57 -3.23
N THR A 297 26.61 -2.27 -2.93
CA THR A 297 27.55 -1.61 -2.01
C THR A 297 27.08 -1.60 -0.56
N HIS A 298 25.80 -1.92 -0.32
CA HIS A 298 25.16 -1.89 0.99
C HIS A 298 24.91 -3.30 1.53
N ILE A 299 24.39 -4.21 0.70
CA ILE A 299 24.06 -5.59 1.06
C ILE A 299 25.25 -6.29 1.76
N PRO A 300 26.50 -6.26 1.25
CA PRO A 300 27.63 -6.96 1.87
C PRO A 300 28.00 -6.47 3.28
N LYS A 301 27.50 -5.31 3.70
CA LYS A 301 27.75 -4.73 5.04
C LYS A 301 26.73 -5.22 6.08
N SER A 302 25.78 -6.04 5.67
CA SER A 302 24.67 -6.54 6.50
C SER A 302 24.68 -8.06 6.58
N GLN A 303 24.13 -8.60 7.66
CA GLN A 303 23.89 -10.05 7.80
C GLN A 303 22.53 -10.46 7.25
N VAL A 304 21.54 -9.56 7.32
CA VAL A 304 20.17 -9.78 6.85
C VAL A 304 19.65 -8.51 6.16
N VAL A 305 19.01 -8.68 5.00
CA VAL A 305 18.31 -7.62 4.27
C VAL A 305 16.80 -7.79 4.45
N ILE A 306 16.13 -6.74 4.93
CA ILE A 306 14.67 -6.70 5.05
C ILE A 306 14.08 -5.91 3.87
N SER A 307 13.29 -6.55 3.01
CA SER A 307 12.60 -5.88 1.89
C SER A 307 11.11 -5.69 2.18
N LEU A 308 10.73 -4.45 2.48
CA LEU A 308 9.33 -3.99 2.61
C LEU A 308 8.90 -3.13 1.42
N LEU A 309 9.54 -3.34 0.26
CA LEU A 309 9.26 -2.67 -1.00
C LEU A 309 8.13 -3.38 -1.78
N PRO A 310 7.61 -2.78 -2.87
CA PRO A 310 6.73 -3.50 -3.78
C PRO A 310 7.36 -4.80 -4.29
N ALA A 311 6.53 -5.84 -4.46
CA ALA A 311 6.97 -7.19 -4.80
C ALA A 311 7.77 -7.31 -6.12
N THR A 312 7.67 -6.31 -7.01
CA THR A 312 8.42 -6.23 -8.27
C THR A 312 9.93 -6.17 -8.08
N PHE A 313 10.42 -5.73 -6.91
CA PHE A 313 11.86 -5.62 -6.63
C PHE A 313 12.45 -6.87 -5.98
N HIS A 314 11.62 -7.74 -5.38
CA HIS A 314 12.06 -8.82 -4.51
C HIS A 314 13.03 -9.79 -5.18
N VAL A 315 12.74 -10.21 -6.41
CA VAL A 315 13.59 -11.17 -7.15
C VAL A 315 14.98 -10.60 -7.41
N GLN A 316 15.09 -9.31 -7.75
CA GLN A 316 16.39 -8.68 -8.03
C GLN A 316 17.21 -8.54 -6.75
N ILE A 317 16.59 -8.08 -5.66
CA ILE A 317 17.25 -7.95 -4.36
C ILE A 317 17.67 -9.32 -3.82
N ALA A 318 16.80 -10.33 -3.92
CA ALA A 318 17.11 -11.70 -3.48
C ALA A 318 18.31 -12.30 -4.24
N LYS A 319 18.43 -12.03 -5.54
CA LYS A 319 19.61 -12.44 -6.33
C LYS A 319 20.90 -11.78 -5.83
N MET A 320 20.85 -10.48 -5.54
CA MET A 320 22.00 -9.76 -4.95
C MET A 320 22.35 -10.31 -3.56
N CYS A 321 21.35 -10.64 -2.74
CA CYS A 321 21.56 -11.28 -1.44
C CYS A 321 22.24 -12.65 -1.57
N ILE A 322 21.83 -13.49 -2.53
CA ILE A 322 22.48 -14.77 -2.82
C ILE A 322 23.94 -14.56 -3.22
N GLU A 323 24.21 -13.62 -4.13
CA GLU A 323 25.56 -13.31 -4.63
C GLU A 323 26.50 -12.90 -3.48
N HIS A 324 26.02 -12.05 -2.59
CA HIS A 324 26.80 -11.54 -1.45
C HIS A 324 26.73 -12.43 -0.21
N LYS A 325 26.02 -13.57 -0.27
CA LYS A 325 25.81 -14.50 0.84
C LYS A 325 25.17 -13.87 2.08
N VAL A 326 24.16 -13.04 1.87
CA VAL A 326 23.42 -12.31 2.91
C VAL A 326 21.99 -12.83 2.98
N HIS A 327 21.45 -13.04 4.18
CA HIS A 327 20.08 -13.51 4.35
C HIS A 327 19.06 -12.44 3.93
N TYR A 328 17.85 -12.87 3.58
CA TYR A 328 16.79 -12.00 3.10
C TYR A 328 15.47 -12.28 3.82
N VAL A 329 14.74 -11.22 4.15
CA VAL A 329 13.44 -11.27 4.83
C VAL A 329 12.43 -10.37 4.12
N THR A 330 11.19 -10.83 3.91
CA THR A 330 10.08 -10.00 3.42
C THR A 330 8.71 -10.45 3.95
N ALA A 331 7.76 -9.50 4.00
CA ALA A 331 6.35 -9.77 4.34
C ALA A 331 5.49 -10.16 3.13
N SER A 332 6.07 -10.34 1.95
CA SER A 332 5.35 -10.62 0.70
C SER A 332 5.26 -12.12 0.39
N TYR A 333 4.24 -12.50 -0.40
CA TYR A 333 4.10 -13.85 -0.97
C TYR A 333 5.32 -14.30 -1.78
N ILE A 334 5.55 -15.60 -1.82
CA ILE A 334 6.57 -16.20 -2.68
C ILE A 334 6.03 -16.30 -4.12
N SER A 335 6.55 -15.45 -5.02
CA SER A 335 6.25 -15.53 -6.46
C SER A 335 6.86 -16.80 -7.08
N PRO A 336 6.37 -17.27 -8.25
CA PRO A 336 7.01 -18.36 -8.98
C PRO A 336 8.51 -18.14 -9.21
N GLU A 337 8.91 -16.93 -9.61
CA GLU A 337 10.30 -16.54 -9.85
C GLU A 337 11.13 -16.52 -8.57
N MET A 338 10.52 -16.15 -7.42
CA MET A 338 11.20 -16.28 -6.12
C MET A 338 11.43 -17.75 -5.74
N ARG A 339 10.48 -18.66 -6.02
CA ARG A 339 10.66 -20.11 -5.74
C ARG A 339 11.80 -20.72 -6.52
N GLU A 340 12.02 -20.26 -7.76
CA GLU A 340 13.13 -20.74 -8.61
C GLU A 340 14.52 -20.47 -7.99
N LEU A 341 14.62 -19.50 -7.08
CA LEU A 341 15.86 -19.17 -6.38
C LEU A 341 16.22 -20.14 -5.24
N ASP A 342 15.34 -21.07 -4.87
CA ASP A 342 15.52 -21.97 -3.73
C ASP A 342 16.83 -22.78 -3.79
N GLY A 343 17.09 -23.42 -4.93
CA GLY A 343 18.31 -24.22 -5.13
C GLY A 343 19.57 -23.37 -5.02
N THR A 344 19.60 -22.23 -5.73
CA THR A 344 20.75 -21.31 -5.71
C THR A 344 20.99 -20.69 -4.33
N ALA A 345 19.94 -20.40 -3.57
CA ALA A 345 20.05 -19.91 -2.20
C ALA A 345 20.63 -20.98 -1.26
N LYS A 346 20.20 -22.24 -1.38
CA LYS A 346 20.76 -23.37 -0.62
C LYS A 346 22.25 -23.57 -0.93
N GLU A 347 22.63 -23.53 -2.20
CA GLU A 347 24.03 -23.64 -2.64
C GLU A 347 24.90 -22.50 -2.10
N ALA A 348 24.36 -21.28 -2.03
CA ALA A 348 25.05 -20.11 -1.47
C ALA A 348 25.12 -20.11 0.06
N GLY A 349 24.37 -20.99 0.74
CA GLY A 349 24.26 -20.99 2.21
C GLY A 349 23.38 -19.87 2.74
N VAL A 350 22.40 -19.42 1.96
CA VAL A 350 21.54 -18.26 2.26
C VAL A 350 20.10 -18.71 2.52
N LEU A 351 19.44 -17.98 3.42
CA LEU A 351 18.00 -18.08 3.67
C LEU A 351 17.30 -16.86 3.06
N LEU A 352 16.29 -17.13 2.22
CA LEU A 352 15.32 -16.15 1.74
C LEU A 352 13.97 -16.47 2.40
N LEU A 353 13.68 -15.82 3.52
CA LEU A 353 12.48 -16.04 4.30
C LEU A 353 11.40 -15.02 3.90
N ASN A 354 10.31 -15.51 3.35
CA ASN A 354 9.21 -14.70 2.82
C ASN A 354 7.97 -14.84 3.70
N GLU A 355 6.87 -14.20 3.31
CA GLU A 355 5.57 -14.43 3.94
C GLU A 355 5.58 -14.15 5.45
N LEU A 356 6.35 -13.15 5.89
CA LEU A 356 6.44 -12.73 7.29
C LEU A 356 5.58 -11.50 7.58
N GLY A 357 4.26 -11.65 7.58
CA GLY A 357 3.33 -10.58 7.93
C GLY A 357 2.12 -11.10 8.70
N LEU A 358 0.96 -10.49 8.44
CA LEU A 358 -0.32 -10.95 8.98
C LEU A 358 -0.92 -12.10 8.14
N ASP A 359 -1.15 -11.80 6.86
CA ASP A 359 -1.71 -12.67 5.83
C ASP A 359 -1.10 -12.21 4.49
N PRO A 360 0.01 -12.84 4.04
CA PRO A 360 0.60 -14.07 4.57
C PRO A 360 1.54 -13.85 5.77
N GLY A 361 1.51 -14.76 6.74
CA GLY A 361 2.47 -14.88 7.84
C GLY A 361 1.90 -15.49 9.10
N ILE A 362 1.35 -14.68 10.00
CA ILE A 362 0.72 -15.18 11.23
C ILE A 362 -0.29 -16.26 10.89
N ASP A 363 -1.08 -16.09 9.82
CA ASP A 363 -2.03 -17.09 9.34
C ASP A 363 -1.40 -18.46 9.00
N HIS A 364 -0.22 -18.48 8.37
CA HIS A 364 0.52 -19.73 8.11
C HIS A 364 1.03 -20.34 9.40
N MET A 365 1.65 -19.52 10.25
CA MET A 365 2.27 -19.97 11.49
C MET A 365 1.24 -20.59 12.45
N SER A 366 0.11 -19.92 12.67
CA SER A 366 -0.93 -20.42 13.57
C SER A 366 -1.71 -21.60 12.98
N ALA A 367 -1.92 -21.65 11.67
CA ALA A 367 -2.49 -22.83 11.02
C ALA A 367 -1.57 -24.05 11.17
N MET A 368 -0.28 -23.91 10.82
CA MET A 368 0.68 -25.00 10.85
C MET A 368 0.90 -25.55 12.26
N LYS A 369 0.90 -24.70 13.30
CA LYS A 369 0.99 -25.13 14.69
C LYS A 369 -0.13 -26.12 15.06
N ILE A 370 -1.38 -25.86 14.67
CA ILE A 370 -2.50 -26.78 14.92
C ILE A 370 -2.38 -28.03 14.05
N ILE A 371 -2.09 -27.86 12.76
CA ILE A 371 -1.99 -28.96 11.80
C ILE A 371 -0.90 -29.97 12.23
N ASP A 372 0.27 -29.49 12.64
CA ASP A 372 1.37 -30.35 13.09
C ASP A 372 1.06 -31.01 14.43
N SER A 373 0.42 -30.29 15.37
CA SER A 373 -0.03 -30.89 16.64
C SER A 373 -1.06 -32.00 16.41
N ALA A 374 -2.01 -31.79 15.49
CA ALA A 374 -2.96 -32.82 15.09
C ALA A 374 -2.25 -34.05 14.50
N LYS A 375 -1.30 -33.85 13.58
CA LYS A 375 -0.51 -34.94 12.97
C LYS A 375 0.31 -35.72 14.01
N GLU A 376 0.94 -35.04 14.97
CA GLU A 376 1.69 -35.66 16.06
C GLU A 376 0.81 -36.60 16.90
N HIS A 377 -0.46 -36.23 17.09
CA HIS A 377 -1.46 -37.04 17.78
C HIS A 377 -2.24 -38.00 16.86
N LYS A 378 -1.72 -38.26 15.66
CA LYS A 378 -2.32 -39.14 14.63
C LYS A 378 -3.72 -38.70 14.16
N GLY A 379 -4.00 -37.40 14.28
CA GLY A 379 -5.18 -36.76 13.72
C GLY A 379 -5.01 -36.48 12.24
N LYS A 380 -6.13 -36.39 11.54
CA LYS A 380 -6.25 -36.01 10.14
C LYS A 380 -7.12 -34.77 10.03
N VAL A 381 -6.59 -33.70 9.46
CA VAL A 381 -7.38 -32.51 9.15
C VAL A 381 -8.29 -32.83 7.98
N THR A 382 -9.61 -32.66 8.16
CA THR A 382 -10.63 -32.87 7.13
C THR A 382 -11.29 -31.58 6.69
N SER A 383 -11.23 -30.51 7.50
CA SER A 383 -11.72 -29.18 7.14
C SER A 383 -10.73 -28.12 7.59
N PHE A 384 -10.46 -27.15 6.73
CA PHE A 384 -9.69 -25.95 7.05
C PHE A 384 -10.42 -24.71 6.49
N VAL A 385 -10.78 -23.79 7.39
CA VAL A 385 -11.40 -22.51 7.07
C VAL A 385 -10.57 -21.41 7.74
N SER A 386 -10.12 -20.42 6.97
CA SER A 386 -9.35 -19.30 7.49
C SER A 386 -9.95 -17.97 7.06
N TRP A 387 -10.16 -17.08 8.02
CA TRP A 387 -10.71 -15.74 7.83
C TRP A 387 -9.73 -14.69 8.35
N CYS A 388 -9.44 -13.67 7.55
CA CYS A 388 -8.60 -12.54 7.97
C CYS A 388 -9.22 -11.20 7.57
N GLY A 389 -9.12 -10.17 8.42
CA GLY A 389 -9.56 -8.82 8.12
C GLY A 389 -8.74 -7.75 8.85
N ALA A 390 -8.25 -6.78 8.09
CA ALA A 390 -7.74 -5.50 8.60
C ALA A 390 -8.81 -4.42 8.34
N LEU A 391 -9.39 -3.91 9.40
CA LEU A 391 -10.63 -3.12 9.41
C LEU A 391 -10.47 -1.92 10.35
N PRO A 392 -11.28 -0.86 10.22
CA PRO A 392 -11.42 0.09 11.32
C PRO A 392 -12.01 -0.63 12.54
N GLU A 393 -11.62 -0.19 13.74
CA GLU A 393 -12.34 -0.56 14.96
C GLU A 393 -13.83 -0.24 14.80
N LYS A 394 -14.71 -1.03 15.43
CA LYS A 394 -16.16 -0.93 15.21
C LYS A 394 -16.71 0.50 15.41
N GLU A 395 -16.23 1.21 16.43
CA GLU A 395 -16.62 2.61 16.70
C GLU A 395 -16.13 3.57 15.59
N CYS A 396 -15.02 3.24 14.93
CA CYS A 396 -14.43 3.99 13.83
C CYS A 396 -14.97 3.59 12.45
N SER A 397 -15.88 2.60 12.37
CA SER A 397 -16.44 2.09 11.11
C SER A 397 -17.69 2.85 10.66
N ASN A 398 -17.94 4.06 11.16
CA ASN A 398 -19.15 4.84 10.88
C ASN A 398 -19.09 5.53 9.51
N ASN A 399 -19.10 4.72 8.45
CA ASN A 399 -19.20 5.14 7.06
C ASN A 399 -19.93 4.06 6.23
N PRO A 400 -20.42 4.38 5.02
CA PRO A 400 -21.24 3.44 4.23
C PRO A 400 -20.57 2.11 3.88
N PHE A 401 -19.24 2.06 3.86
CA PHE A 401 -18.46 0.85 3.57
C PHE A 401 -18.13 0.03 4.82
N GLY A 402 -18.29 0.61 6.01
CA GLY A 402 -17.68 0.07 7.22
C GLY A 402 -16.17 -0.11 7.08
N TYR A 403 -15.47 0.72 6.30
CA TYR A 403 -14.07 0.48 5.94
C TYR A 403 -13.22 1.74 5.95
N LYS A 404 -11.91 1.59 6.16
CA LYS A 404 -10.92 2.66 6.06
C LYS A 404 -9.61 2.13 5.49
N PHE A 405 -8.93 2.95 4.69
CA PHE A 405 -7.70 2.57 4.03
C PHE A 405 -6.49 2.88 4.90
N SER A 406 -5.72 1.85 5.23
CA SER A 406 -4.36 1.93 5.76
C SER A 406 -3.29 1.73 4.67
N TRP A 407 -3.73 1.51 3.43
CA TRP A 407 -2.93 1.27 2.23
C TRP A 407 -3.76 1.58 0.97
N SER A 408 -3.15 1.52 -0.22
CA SER A 408 -3.77 1.97 -1.49
C SER A 408 -5.17 1.37 -1.77
N PRO A 409 -6.21 2.20 -1.97
CA PRO A 409 -7.55 1.71 -2.35
C PRO A 409 -7.57 0.86 -3.62
N ARG A 410 -6.64 1.14 -4.54
CA ARG A 410 -6.51 0.42 -5.81
C ARG A 410 -6.36 -1.07 -5.59
N GLY A 411 -5.48 -1.50 -4.68
CA GLY A 411 -5.26 -2.93 -4.48
C GLY A 411 -6.45 -3.62 -3.78
N VAL A 412 -7.22 -2.92 -2.93
CA VAL A 412 -8.47 -3.45 -2.35
C VAL A 412 -9.49 -3.71 -3.46
N LEU A 413 -9.75 -2.72 -4.32
CA LEU A 413 -10.73 -2.84 -5.39
C LEU A 413 -10.28 -3.80 -6.50
N SER A 414 -8.98 -3.84 -6.82
CA SER A 414 -8.45 -4.84 -7.75
C SER A 414 -8.59 -6.26 -7.20
N SER A 415 -8.35 -6.49 -5.90
CA SER A 415 -8.59 -7.81 -5.28
C SER A 415 -10.08 -8.16 -5.26
N ALA A 416 -10.95 -7.17 -5.08
CA ALA A 416 -12.40 -7.34 -5.21
C ALA A 416 -12.80 -7.79 -6.64
N ALA A 417 -12.00 -7.47 -7.66
CA ALA A 417 -12.25 -7.85 -9.05
C ALA A 417 -11.67 -9.21 -9.49
N LEU A 418 -11.06 -9.98 -8.59
CA LEU A 418 -10.57 -11.34 -8.88
C LEU A 418 -11.62 -12.41 -8.59
N ASP A 419 -11.56 -13.53 -9.29
CA ASP A 419 -12.39 -14.71 -9.01
C ASP A 419 -11.92 -15.42 -7.72
N ALA A 420 -12.74 -16.33 -7.20
CA ALA A 420 -12.37 -17.20 -6.09
C ALA A 420 -12.70 -18.66 -6.35
N THR A 421 -11.80 -19.55 -5.95
CA THR A 421 -11.94 -21.01 -6.10
C THR A 421 -11.55 -21.70 -4.79
N PHE A 422 -12.41 -22.58 -4.30
CA PHE A 422 -12.23 -23.26 -3.01
C PHE A 422 -13.01 -24.57 -2.94
N LEU A 423 -12.68 -25.40 -1.95
CA LEU A 423 -13.40 -26.64 -1.67
C LEU A 423 -14.32 -26.41 -0.46
N TRP A 424 -15.59 -26.79 -0.59
CA TRP A 424 -16.54 -26.77 0.52
C TRP A 424 -17.41 -28.01 0.48
N ASP A 425 -17.38 -28.81 1.54
CA ASP A 425 -18.11 -30.08 1.66
C ASP A 425 -17.95 -30.99 0.42
N LYS A 426 -16.68 -31.16 -0.01
CA LYS A 426 -16.23 -31.95 -1.18
C LYS A 426 -16.66 -31.40 -2.54
N ILE A 427 -17.21 -30.20 -2.58
CA ILE A 427 -17.62 -29.52 -3.81
C ILE A 427 -16.64 -28.41 -4.10
N THR A 428 -16.05 -28.45 -5.30
CA THR A 428 -15.26 -27.35 -5.82
C THR A 428 -16.19 -26.22 -6.22
N ASN A 429 -16.08 -25.09 -5.54
CA ASN A 429 -16.84 -23.89 -5.82
C ASN A 429 -15.97 -22.91 -6.59
N ASN A 430 -16.46 -22.46 -7.74
CA ASN A 430 -15.87 -21.36 -8.50
C ASN A 430 -16.84 -20.18 -8.43
N VAL A 431 -16.40 -19.09 -7.81
CA VAL A 431 -17.18 -17.88 -7.62
C VAL A 431 -16.59 -16.77 -8.49
N PRO A 432 -17.25 -16.41 -9.60
CA PRO A 432 -16.80 -15.33 -10.47
C PRO A 432 -16.78 -13.99 -9.74
N SER A 433 -15.86 -13.11 -10.13
CA SER A 433 -15.71 -11.78 -9.53
C SER A 433 -16.99 -10.95 -9.57
N GLN A 434 -17.86 -11.16 -10.57
CA GLN A 434 -19.13 -10.44 -10.77
C GLN A 434 -20.14 -10.74 -9.67
N THR A 435 -20.21 -11.99 -9.21
CA THR A 435 -21.18 -12.43 -8.20
C THR A 435 -20.56 -12.59 -6.81
N LYS A 436 -19.22 -12.50 -6.68
CA LYS A 436 -18.46 -12.70 -5.44
C LYS A 436 -18.99 -11.93 -4.22
N PHE A 437 -19.34 -10.65 -4.39
CA PHE A 437 -19.88 -9.83 -3.30
C PHE A 437 -21.39 -10.01 -3.07
N SER A 438 -22.06 -10.85 -3.86
CA SER A 438 -23.44 -11.28 -3.65
C SER A 438 -23.55 -12.60 -2.89
N VAL A 439 -22.46 -13.37 -2.80
CA VAL A 439 -22.38 -14.65 -2.07
C VAL A 439 -21.52 -14.57 -0.80
N MET A 440 -21.63 -13.45 -0.08
CA MET A 440 -20.93 -13.26 1.19
C MET A 440 -21.40 -14.27 2.24
N GLN A 441 -20.50 -14.80 3.06
CA GLN A 441 -20.82 -15.70 4.17
C GLN A 441 -21.03 -14.92 5.48
N PRO A 442 -21.99 -15.29 6.34
CA PRO A 442 -22.04 -14.74 7.69
C PRO A 442 -20.91 -15.32 8.53
N VAL A 443 -20.13 -14.47 9.19
CA VAL A 443 -19.03 -14.92 10.06
C VAL A 443 -19.13 -14.26 11.43
N ASP A 444 -19.33 -15.07 12.46
CA ASP A 444 -19.35 -14.63 13.85
C ASP A 444 -18.02 -14.99 14.51
N VAL A 445 -17.37 -14.00 15.11
CA VAL A 445 -16.11 -14.13 15.84
C VAL A 445 -16.37 -13.70 17.27
N THR A 446 -16.28 -14.64 18.21
CA THR A 446 -16.44 -14.33 19.63
C THR A 446 -15.10 -13.91 20.19
N SER A 447 -15.02 -12.68 20.69
CA SER A 447 -13.83 -12.16 21.33
C SER A 447 -13.56 -12.82 22.69
N PRO A 448 -12.33 -12.70 23.23
CA PRO A 448 -12.01 -13.21 24.57
C PRO A 448 -12.88 -12.64 25.70
N SER A 449 -13.47 -11.45 25.53
CA SER A 449 -14.41 -10.85 26.50
C SER A 449 -15.84 -11.39 26.39
N GLY A 450 -16.13 -12.25 25.40
CA GLY A 450 -17.46 -12.79 25.12
C GLY A 450 -18.30 -11.93 24.19
N GLU A 451 -17.80 -10.79 23.70
CA GLU A 451 -18.47 -10.00 22.66
C GLU A 451 -18.45 -10.74 21.33
N ILE A 452 -19.59 -10.81 20.65
CA ILE A 452 -19.72 -11.43 19.32
C ILE A 452 -19.59 -10.34 18.25
N LEU A 453 -18.48 -10.38 17.51
CA LEU A 453 -18.25 -9.55 16.34
C LEU A 453 -18.83 -10.23 15.10
N LYS A 454 -19.75 -9.54 14.41
CA LYS A 454 -20.43 -10.05 13.23
C LYS A 454 -19.85 -9.46 11.96
N PHE A 455 -19.43 -10.31 11.04
CA PHE A 455 -18.78 -9.95 9.79
C PHE A 455 -19.49 -10.55 8.58
N GLU A 456 -19.24 -9.93 7.43
CA GLU A 456 -19.45 -10.52 6.13
C GLU A 456 -18.12 -11.08 5.61
N GLY A 457 -18.08 -12.36 5.29
CA GLY A 457 -16.91 -13.06 4.75
C GLY A 457 -16.98 -13.16 3.24
N VAL A 458 -15.91 -12.75 2.54
CA VAL A 458 -15.75 -12.93 1.10
C VAL A 458 -14.66 -13.97 0.80
N ALA A 459 -14.92 -14.89 -0.13
CA ALA A 459 -13.92 -15.85 -0.58
C ALA A 459 -12.71 -15.16 -1.22
N ASN A 460 -11.50 -15.64 -0.97
CA ASN A 460 -10.26 -15.01 -1.42
C ASN A 460 -9.46 -15.91 -2.38
N ARG A 461 -9.34 -15.49 -3.64
CA ARG A 461 -8.51 -16.12 -4.69
C ARG A 461 -8.67 -17.66 -4.69
N ASP A 462 -7.58 -18.38 -4.91
CA ASP A 462 -7.54 -19.84 -4.92
C ASP A 462 -7.04 -20.39 -3.57
N SER A 463 -7.82 -21.27 -2.95
CA SER A 463 -7.50 -21.94 -1.68
C SER A 463 -6.77 -23.28 -1.85
N PHE A 464 -6.78 -23.89 -3.04
CA PHE A 464 -6.21 -25.23 -3.27
C PHE A 464 -4.69 -25.34 -3.04
N PRO A 465 -3.85 -24.35 -3.40
CA PRO A 465 -2.40 -24.45 -3.22
C PRO A 465 -1.98 -24.74 -1.76
N TYR A 466 -2.78 -24.30 -0.79
CA TYR A 466 -2.51 -24.48 0.63
C TYR A 466 -2.68 -25.92 1.12
N ILE A 467 -3.34 -26.80 0.37
CA ILE A 467 -3.36 -28.24 0.68
C ILE A 467 -1.93 -28.79 0.64
N LYS A 468 -1.18 -28.43 -0.40
CA LYS A 468 0.22 -28.82 -0.54
C LYS A 468 1.12 -28.07 0.44
N GLU A 469 0.95 -26.76 0.54
CA GLU A 469 1.76 -25.90 1.42
C GLU A 469 1.72 -26.35 2.89
N TYR A 470 0.54 -26.75 3.37
CA TYR A 470 0.36 -27.22 4.75
C TYR A 470 0.55 -28.74 4.93
N HIS A 471 1.07 -29.40 3.90
CA HIS A 471 1.29 -30.85 3.88
C HIS A 471 0.04 -31.64 4.29
N LEU A 472 -1.12 -31.23 3.79
CA LEU A 472 -2.40 -31.89 3.99
C LEU A 472 -2.60 -32.97 2.92
N VAL A 473 -3.33 -34.02 3.28
CA VAL A 473 -3.60 -35.13 2.36
C VAL A 473 -4.89 -34.82 1.60
N GLU A 474 -4.77 -34.50 0.31
CA GLU A 474 -5.88 -34.03 -0.54
C GLU A 474 -7.16 -34.90 -0.43
N LYS A 475 -7.01 -36.24 -0.43
CA LYS A 475 -8.15 -37.16 -0.32
C LYS A 475 -8.91 -37.12 1.01
N ASP A 476 -8.26 -36.64 2.07
CA ASP A 476 -8.82 -36.55 3.41
C ASP A 476 -9.49 -35.18 3.64
N ILE A 477 -9.23 -34.19 2.76
CA ILE A 477 -9.77 -32.83 2.86
C ILE A 477 -11.15 -32.74 2.20
N GLU A 478 -12.13 -32.32 3.00
CA GLU A 478 -13.52 -32.09 2.59
C GLU A 478 -13.80 -30.60 2.38
N THR A 479 -13.19 -29.72 3.17
CA THR A 479 -13.32 -28.26 3.05
C THR A 479 -11.95 -27.61 3.13
N MET A 480 -11.67 -26.72 2.17
CA MET A 480 -10.45 -25.93 2.08
C MET A 480 -10.80 -24.53 1.64
N PHE A 481 -10.80 -23.60 2.59
CA PHE A 481 -11.31 -22.24 2.39
C PHE A 481 -10.41 -21.20 3.03
N ARG A 482 -10.09 -20.15 2.26
CA ARG A 482 -9.55 -18.89 2.78
C ARG A 482 -10.42 -17.72 2.32
N GLY A 483 -10.67 -16.79 3.23
CA GLY A 483 -11.52 -15.64 2.97
C GLY A 483 -11.13 -14.41 3.77
N THR A 484 -11.75 -13.31 3.39
CA THR A 484 -11.50 -11.99 3.95
C THR A 484 -12.74 -11.48 4.69
N LEU A 485 -12.55 -10.94 5.89
CA LEU A 485 -13.61 -10.36 6.70
C LEU A 485 -13.86 -8.90 6.33
N ARG A 486 -15.13 -8.50 6.34
CA ARG A 486 -15.60 -7.14 6.16
C ARG A 486 -16.70 -6.82 7.16
N TRP A 487 -16.80 -5.55 7.55
CA TRP A 487 -17.98 -5.05 8.21
C TRP A 487 -19.15 -4.99 7.23
N ASP A 488 -20.36 -5.02 7.78
CA ASP A 488 -21.59 -4.81 7.03
C ASP A 488 -21.55 -3.51 6.21
N GLY A 489 -22.19 -3.54 5.04
CA GLY A 489 -22.21 -2.45 4.05
C GLY A 489 -21.08 -2.45 3.03
N PHE A 490 -19.94 -3.08 3.31
CA PHE A 490 -18.83 -3.13 2.34
C PHE A 490 -19.24 -3.77 1.01
N SER A 491 -19.91 -4.93 1.09
CA SER A 491 -20.36 -5.68 -0.08
C SER A 491 -21.43 -4.94 -0.89
N VAL A 492 -22.36 -4.26 -0.19
CA VAL A 492 -23.39 -3.41 -0.80
C VAL A 492 -22.75 -2.29 -1.61
N MET A 493 -21.80 -1.57 -1.02
CA MET A 493 -21.11 -0.48 -1.71
C MET A 493 -20.26 -0.97 -2.88
N VAL A 494 -19.50 -2.06 -2.72
CA VAL A 494 -18.71 -2.64 -3.82
C VAL A 494 -19.61 -3.06 -4.99
N ARG A 495 -20.73 -3.72 -4.73
CA ARG A 495 -21.71 -4.07 -5.76
C ARG A 495 -22.31 -2.83 -6.41
N ALA A 496 -22.63 -1.80 -5.65
CA ALA A 496 -23.20 -0.55 -6.18
C ALA A 496 -22.21 0.16 -7.11
N LEU A 497 -20.97 0.34 -6.68
CA LEU A 497 -19.90 0.92 -7.52
C LEU A 497 -19.69 0.11 -8.81
N ARG A 498 -19.81 -1.22 -8.74
CA ARG A 498 -19.75 -2.09 -9.92
C ARG A 498 -20.98 -1.93 -10.82
N ALA A 499 -22.19 -1.84 -10.25
CA ALA A 499 -23.44 -1.66 -10.97
C ALA A 499 -23.42 -0.42 -11.86
N ILE A 500 -22.90 0.69 -11.32
CA ILE A 500 -22.80 1.96 -12.03
C ILE A 500 -21.50 2.09 -12.86
N GLY A 501 -20.68 1.04 -12.95
CA GLY A 501 -19.52 0.99 -13.85
C GLY A 501 -18.19 1.56 -13.32
N LEU A 502 -18.09 1.93 -12.04
CA LEU A 502 -16.86 2.49 -11.47
C LEU A 502 -15.74 1.47 -11.23
N PHE A 503 -15.96 0.19 -11.54
CA PHE A 503 -14.90 -0.83 -11.54
C PHE A 503 -14.14 -0.92 -12.86
N SER A 504 -14.56 -0.17 -13.89
CA SER A 504 -13.91 -0.21 -15.20
C SER A 504 -12.46 0.26 -15.13
N THR A 505 -11.56 -0.54 -15.71
CA THR A 505 -10.16 -0.18 -15.97
C THR A 505 -9.95 0.48 -17.32
N GLU A 506 -11.01 0.55 -18.13
CA GLU A 506 -10.96 1.21 -19.43
C GLU A 506 -11.04 2.73 -19.26
N ASN A 507 -10.34 3.44 -20.15
CA ASN A 507 -10.43 4.90 -20.18
C ASN A 507 -11.85 5.33 -20.51
N ASP A 508 -12.40 6.25 -19.72
CA ASP A 508 -13.72 6.81 -19.95
C ASP A 508 -13.62 8.30 -20.26
N ALA A 509 -13.89 8.66 -21.52
CA ALA A 509 -13.79 10.03 -22.01
C ALA A 509 -14.71 11.01 -21.26
N ARG A 510 -15.80 10.51 -20.65
CA ARG A 510 -16.71 11.34 -19.84
C ARG A 510 -16.04 11.87 -18.57
N ILE A 511 -15.04 11.17 -18.03
CA ILE A 511 -14.32 11.63 -16.84
C ILE A 511 -13.61 12.95 -17.18
N ALA A 512 -12.93 13.00 -18.33
CA ALA A 512 -12.24 14.19 -18.82
C ALA A 512 -13.15 15.40 -19.14
N SER A 513 -14.44 15.17 -19.40
CA SER A 513 -15.40 16.23 -19.72
C SER A 513 -16.24 16.68 -18.53
N CYS A 514 -16.14 16.00 -17.38
CA CYS A 514 -16.97 16.27 -16.20
C CYS A 514 -16.13 16.88 -15.08
N SER A 515 -16.53 18.05 -14.58
CA SER A 515 -15.88 18.70 -13.44
C SER A 515 -16.34 18.17 -12.08
N SER A 516 -17.47 17.46 -12.04
CA SER A 516 -18.05 16.89 -10.82
C SER A 516 -18.49 15.44 -11.03
N TRP A 517 -18.57 14.71 -9.91
CA TRP A 517 -19.11 13.36 -9.90
C TRP A 517 -20.56 13.31 -10.39
N ARG A 518 -21.38 14.33 -10.05
CA ARG A 518 -22.75 14.43 -10.52
C ARG A 518 -22.82 14.49 -12.04
N ALA A 519 -22.04 15.38 -12.66
CA ALA A 519 -22.00 15.50 -14.12
C ALA A 519 -21.58 14.19 -14.78
N TYR A 520 -20.59 13.51 -14.19
CA TYR A 520 -20.14 12.20 -14.68
C TYR A 520 -21.23 11.14 -14.55
N LEU A 521 -21.90 11.03 -13.40
CA LEU A 521 -22.99 10.08 -13.19
C LEU A 521 -24.18 10.35 -14.11
N VAL A 522 -24.55 11.62 -14.33
CA VAL A 522 -25.61 12.00 -15.26
C VAL A 522 -25.30 11.49 -16.68
N GLN A 523 -24.07 11.71 -17.17
CA GLN A 523 -23.63 11.21 -18.49
C GLN A 523 -23.44 9.69 -18.51
N LEU A 524 -23.00 9.10 -17.42
CA LEU A 524 -22.75 7.66 -17.30
C LEU A 524 -24.04 6.86 -17.35
N LEU A 525 -25.07 7.35 -16.64
CA LEU A 525 -26.39 6.74 -16.54
C LEU A 525 -27.34 7.18 -17.66
N GLY A 526 -26.99 8.21 -18.44
CA GLY A 526 -27.80 8.71 -19.56
C GLY A 526 -29.11 9.37 -19.12
N CYS A 527 -29.09 10.08 -17.99
CA CYS A 527 -30.28 10.73 -17.40
C CYS A 527 -30.25 12.25 -17.56
N ASN A 528 -31.35 12.92 -17.21
CA ASN A 528 -31.38 14.39 -17.17
C ASN A 528 -30.73 14.90 -15.89
N ASP A 529 -30.09 16.06 -15.97
CA ASP A 529 -29.50 16.72 -14.79
C ASP A 529 -30.57 17.42 -13.94
N ASN A 530 -31.34 16.63 -13.21
CA ASN A 530 -32.19 17.07 -12.12
C ASN A 530 -32.26 15.99 -11.04
N ASP A 531 -32.54 16.39 -9.80
CA ASP A 531 -32.42 15.48 -8.65
C ASP A 531 -33.35 14.26 -8.74
N SER A 532 -34.57 14.44 -9.26
CA SER A 532 -35.52 13.34 -9.42
C SER A 532 -35.05 12.32 -10.45
N ASP A 533 -34.61 12.76 -11.62
CA ASP A 533 -34.22 11.86 -12.71
C ASP A 533 -32.89 11.15 -12.41
N LEU A 534 -31.89 11.87 -11.87
CA LEU A 534 -30.62 11.27 -11.48
C LEU A 534 -30.82 10.22 -10.39
N LEU A 535 -31.63 10.53 -9.37
CA LEU A 535 -31.90 9.59 -8.28
C LEU A 535 -32.64 8.34 -8.80
N TYR A 536 -33.64 8.53 -9.66
CA TYR A 536 -34.37 7.43 -10.27
C TYR A 536 -33.46 6.53 -11.11
N CYS A 537 -32.65 7.10 -12.02
CA CYS A 537 -31.75 6.32 -12.88
C CYS A 537 -30.67 5.60 -12.07
N LEU A 538 -30.12 6.24 -11.04
CA LEU A 538 -29.18 5.60 -10.12
C LEU A 538 -29.81 4.42 -9.40
N GLU A 539 -30.99 4.61 -8.80
CA GLU A 539 -31.69 3.57 -8.05
C GLU A 539 -32.03 2.37 -8.94
N GLN A 540 -32.60 2.62 -10.14
CA GLN A 540 -32.95 1.56 -11.07
C GLN A 540 -31.71 0.79 -11.56
N THR A 541 -30.62 1.48 -11.90
CA THR A 541 -29.38 0.82 -12.35
C THR A 541 -28.82 -0.11 -11.27
N ILE A 542 -28.78 0.34 -10.02
CA ILE A 542 -28.30 -0.47 -8.89
C ILE A 542 -29.25 -1.64 -8.65
N ARG A 543 -30.57 -1.39 -8.65
CA ARG A 543 -31.61 -2.39 -8.42
C ARG A 543 -31.58 -3.50 -9.46
N GLU A 544 -31.53 -3.16 -10.75
CA GLU A 544 -31.44 -4.13 -11.84
C GLU A 544 -30.20 -5.02 -11.70
N TYR A 545 -29.04 -4.43 -11.36
CA TYR A 545 -27.82 -5.18 -11.12
C TYR A 545 -27.93 -6.11 -9.90
N PHE A 546 -28.57 -5.67 -8.82
CA PHE A 546 -28.74 -6.48 -7.61
C PHE A 546 -29.71 -7.65 -7.84
N VAL A 547 -30.83 -7.42 -8.53
CA VAL A 547 -31.78 -8.47 -8.92
C VAL A 547 -31.11 -9.49 -9.84
N LYS A 548 -30.33 -9.03 -10.83
CA LYS A 548 -29.59 -9.93 -11.71
C LYS A 548 -28.61 -10.79 -10.92
N ASN A 549 -27.80 -10.19 -10.06
CA ASN A 549 -26.86 -10.95 -9.23
C ASN A 549 -27.57 -11.96 -8.31
N GLN A 550 -28.73 -11.60 -7.75
CA GLN A 550 -29.51 -12.53 -6.94
C GLN A 550 -29.99 -13.73 -7.76
N ALA A 551 -30.55 -13.49 -8.95
CA ALA A 551 -30.96 -14.56 -9.86
C ALA A 551 -29.78 -15.43 -10.30
N ASP A 552 -28.62 -14.82 -10.59
CA ASP A 552 -27.39 -15.54 -10.90
C ASP A 552 -26.95 -16.42 -9.72
N VAL A 553 -27.05 -15.95 -8.48
CA VAL A 553 -26.74 -16.78 -7.29
C VAL A 553 -27.74 -17.92 -7.12
N GLU A 554 -29.03 -17.65 -7.29
CA GLU A 554 -30.10 -18.65 -7.18
C GLU A 554 -30.01 -19.73 -8.28
N SER A 555 -29.38 -19.43 -9.43
CA SER A 555 -29.15 -20.39 -10.50
C SER A 555 -27.98 -21.35 -10.25
N HIS A 556 -27.21 -21.16 -9.16
CA HIS A 556 -26.07 -22.03 -8.79
C HIS A 556 -26.41 -22.84 -7.51
N PRO A 557 -27.32 -23.84 -7.59
CA PRO A 557 -27.72 -24.65 -6.43
C PRO A 557 -26.56 -25.51 -5.86
N GLU A 558 -25.44 -25.61 -6.56
CA GLU A 558 -24.21 -26.24 -6.11
C GLU A 558 -23.46 -25.46 -5.03
N TYR A 559 -23.75 -24.16 -4.86
CA TYR A 559 -23.21 -23.37 -3.75
C TYR A 559 -23.81 -23.85 -2.42
N LYS A 560 -23.13 -24.79 -1.77
CA LYS A 560 -23.56 -25.41 -0.50
C LYS A 560 -23.04 -24.70 0.75
N PHE A 561 -22.22 -23.67 0.60
CA PHE A 561 -21.70 -22.88 1.71
C PHE A 561 -22.75 -21.85 2.18
N PRO A 562 -22.70 -21.39 3.45
CA PRO A 562 -23.64 -20.41 3.96
C PRO A 562 -23.54 -19.08 3.21
N VAL A 563 -24.67 -18.57 2.68
CA VAL A 563 -24.75 -17.27 2.00
C VAL A 563 -25.71 -16.34 2.74
N ILE A 564 -25.29 -15.09 2.96
CA ILE A 564 -26.12 -14.02 3.52
C ILE A 564 -27.29 -13.75 2.57
N LYS A 565 -28.52 -13.90 3.08
CA LYS A 565 -29.72 -13.49 2.35
C LYS A 565 -29.78 -11.96 2.28
N ARG A 566 -29.95 -11.43 1.08
CA ARG A 566 -30.01 -9.98 0.82
C ARG A 566 -31.45 -9.53 0.66
N ASP A 567 -31.77 -8.40 1.27
CA ASP A 567 -32.98 -7.64 0.97
C ASP A 567 -32.60 -6.58 -0.07
N ILE A 568 -33.09 -6.76 -1.30
CA ILE A 568 -32.73 -5.90 -2.43
C ILE A 568 -33.17 -4.45 -2.18
N ASP A 569 -34.32 -4.23 -1.56
CA ASP A 569 -34.82 -2.87 -1.28
C ASP A 569 -33.95 -2.17 -0.23
N ALA A 570 -33.58 -2.90 0.83
CA ALA A 570 -32.68 -2.37 1.85
C ALA A 570 -31.27 -2.09 1.30
N ASP A 571 -30.71 -3.02 0.55
CA ASP A 571 -29.38 -2.89 -0.08
C ASP A 571 -29.34 -1.70 -1.06
N VAL A 572 -30.37 -1.55 -1.92
CA VAL A 572 -30.46 -0.44 -2.88
C VAL A 572 -30.52 0.90 -2.15
N LYS A 573 -31.35 0.98 -1.09
CA LYS A 573 -31.44 2.20 -0.27
C LYS A 573 -30.08 2.56 0.35
N GLN A 574 -29.40 1.59 0.97
CA GLN A 574 -28.07 1.80 1.55
C GLN A 574 -27.04 2.21 0.51
N ALA A 575 -27.06 1.60 -0.67
CA ALA A 575 -26.16 1.94 -1.78
C ALA A 575 -26.36 3.40 -2.23
N VAL A 576 -27.61 3.83 -2.43
CA VAL A 576 -27.93 5.21 -2.83
C VAL A 576 -27.52 6.22 -1.76
N GLU A 577 -27.78 5.93 -0.48
CA GLU A 577 -27.33 6.75 0.64
C GLU A 577 -25.79 6.84 0.70
N GLY A 578 -25.09 5.74 0.42
CA GLY A 578 -23.63 5.71 0.36
C GLY A 578 -23.05 6.51 -0.81
N ILE A 579 -23.65 6.45 -2.00
CA ILE A 579 -23.26 7.28 -3.15
C ILE A 579 -23.49 8.77 -2.85
N ARG A 580 -24.59 9.12 -2.14
CA ARG A 580 -24.81 10.49 -1.66
C ARG A 580 -23.75 10.92 -0.65
N TRP A 581 -23.37 10.06 0.30
CA TRP A 581 -22.33 10.34 1.30
C TRP A 581 -20.93 10.58 0.69
N LEU A 582 -20.67 9.98 -0.47
CA LEU A 582 -19.48 10.24 -1.28
C LEU A 582 -19.51 11.60 -2.00
N ASP A 583 -20.55 12.42 -1.79
CA ASP A 583 -20.83 13.70 -2.46
C ASP A 583 -20.97 13.58 -4.00
N MET A 584 -21.38 12.41 -4.49
CA MET A 584 -21.42 12.15 -5.93
C MET A 584 -22.68 12.71 -6.61
N LEU A 585 -23.67 13.15 -5.84
CA LEU A 585 -24.97 13.63 -6.35
C LEU A 585 -25.15 15.15 -6.24
N GLU A 586 -24.23 15.85 -5.58
CA GLU A 586 -24.38 17.28 -5.28
C GLU A 586 -24.22 18.16 -6.53
N ALA A 587 -25.12 19.14 -6.70
CA ALA A 587 -25.15 20.02 -7.87
C ALA A 587 -24.15 21.17 -7.80
N SER A 588 -23.75 21.59 -6.60
CA SER A 588 -22.78 22.66 -6.40
C SER A 588 -21.57 22.11 -5.65
N PRO A 589 -20.36 22.12 -6.23
CA PRO A 589 -19.18 21.61 -5.56
C PRO A 589 -18.73 22.58 -4.45
N ALA A 590 -19.34 22.46 -3.29
CA ALA A 590 -19.01 23.26 -2.11
C ALA A 590 -17.69 22.82 -1.44
N ASP A 591 -17.22 21.61 -1.74
CA ASP A 591 -16.05 20.98 -1.11
C ASP A 591 -15.23 20.15 -2.12
N GLU A 592 -13.94 19.93 -1.87
CA GLU A 592 -13.02 19.24 -2.80
C GLU A 592 -13.47 17.80 -3.15
N THR A 593 -14.28 17.17 -2.32
CA THR A 593 -14.75 15.79 -2.48
C THR A 593 -15.83 15.61 -3.55
N SER A 594 -16.57 16.67 -3.85
CA SER A 594 -17.60 16.68 -4.91
C SER A 594 -17.02 16.83 -6.32
N LYS A 595 -15.74 17.23 -6.42
CA LYS A 595 -14.99 17.31 -7.68
C LYS A 595 -14.59 15.92 -8.16
N LEU A 596 -14.72 15.70 -9.45
CA LEU A 596 -14.23 14.47 -10.08
C LEU A 596 -12.71 14.56 -10.26
N ILE A 597 -11.98 13.75 -9.51
CA ILE A 597 -10.54 13.54 -9.72
C ILE A 597 -10.39 12.55 -10.86
N ASN A 598 -9.77 12.92 -11.96
CA ASN A 598 -9.55 11.96 -13.04
C ASN A 598 -8.19 11.34 -12.99
N LYS A 599 -8.27 10.03 -13.09
CA LYS A 599 -7.15 9.15 -13.28
C LYS A 599 -7.31 8.35 -14.57
N LEU A 600 -8.04 8.89 -15.55
CA LEU A 600 -8.43 8.36 -16.86
C LEU A 600 -9.44 7.22 -16.81
N THR A 601 -9.35 6.36 -15.80
CA THR A 601 -10.23 5.22 -15.61
C THR A 601 -11.25 5.50 -14.49
N PRO A 602 -12.48 4.96 -14.56
CA PRO A 602 -13.46 5.09 -13.48
C PRO A 602 -12.93 4.55 -12.15
N ILE A 603 -12.22 3.42 -12.19
CA ILE A 603 -11.70 2.77 -10.97
C ILE A 603 -10.60 3.58 -10.28
N ASP A 604 -9.68 4.18 -11.03
CA ASP A 604 -8.61 4.98 -10.41
C ASP A 604 -9.17 6.33 -9.92
N SER A 605 -10.18 6.87 -10.61
CA SER A 605 -10.87 8.11 -10.23
C SER A 605 -11.66 7.93 -8.93
N VAL A 606 -12.40 6.82 -8.79
CA VAL A 606 -13.09 6.51 -7.52
C VAL A 606 -12.09 6.15 -6.42
N CYS A 607 -10.96 5.49 -6.73
CA CYS A 607 -9.91 5.23 -5.73
C CYS A 607 -9.38 6.52 -5.12
N ALA A 608 -9.13 7.56 -5.92
CA ALA A 608 -8.67 8.86 -5.43
C ALA A 608 -9.69 9.53 -4.50
N LEU A 609 -10.99 9.42 -4.81
CA LEU A 609 -12.06 9.88 -3.92
C LEU A 609 -12.08 9.09 -2.61
N LEU A 610 -12.02 7.77 -2.70
CA LEU A 610 -12.09 6.86 -1.56
C LEU A 610 -10.87 7.02 -0.63
N GLU A 611 -9.69 7.29 -1.17
CA GLU A 611 -8.48 7.58 -0.38
C GLU A 611 -8.69 8.79 0.54
N LYS A 612 -9.31 9.87 0.02
CA LYS A 612 -9.64 11.06 0.81
C LYS A 612 -10.76 10.79 1.81
N LYS A 613 -11.85 10.15 1.38
CA LYS A 613 -13.08 9.95 2.17
C LYS A 613 -12.93 8.91 3.28
N LEU A 614 -12.14 7.87 3.05
CA LEU A 614 -12.03 6.70 3.93
C LEU A 614 -10.64 6.59 4.57
N ALA A 615 -9.94 7.72 4.75
CA ALA A 615 -8.73 7.79 5.56
C ALA A 615 -9.04 7.69 7.06
N TYR A 616 -8.07 7.17 7.82
CA TYR A 616 -8.06 7.29 9.27
C TYR A 616 -7.85 8.74 9.69
N LYS A 617 -8.60 9.18 10.69
CA LYS A 617 -8.49 10.48 11.35
C LYS A 617 -7.68 10.33 12.64
N ASP A 618 -7.19 11.45 13.16
CA ASP A 618 -6.45 11.48 14.41
C ASP A 618 -7.24 10.84 15.56
N GLY A 619 -6.60 9.90 16.25
CA GLY A 619 -7.17 9.19 17.40
C GLY A 619 -8.04 7.98 17.07
N GLU A 620 -8.36 7.74 15.79
CA GLU A 620 -9.05 6.52 15.37
C GLU A 620 -8.10 5.32 15.37
N ARG A 621 -8.66 4.11 15.51
CA ARG A 621 -7.90 2.86 15.58
C ARG A 621 -8.35 1.88 14.51
N ASP A 622 -7.42 1.04 14.06
CA ASP A 622 -7.72 -0.15 13.28
C ASP A 622 -7.82 -1.39 14.17
N LEU A 623 -8.32 -2.45 13.56
CA LEU A 623 -8.60 -3.76 14.13
C LEU A 623 -8.13 -4.81 13.12
N VAL A 624 -7.37 -5.78 13.60
CA VAL A 624 -7.04 -7.00 12.89
C VAL A 624 -7.79 -8.16 13.53
N VAL A 625 -8.52 -8.91 12.72
CA VAL A 625 -9.15 -10.17 13.12
C VAL A 625 -8.67 -11.28 12.21
N LEU A 626 -8.14 -12.35 12.80
CA LEU A 626 -7.75 -13.59 12.12
C LEU A 626 -8.38 -14.76 12.87
N GLN A 627 -9.06 -15.67 12.17
CA GLN A 627 -9.63 -16.86 12.76
C GLN A 627 -9.45 -18.06 11.84
N HIS A 628 -8.85 -19.12 12.38
CA HIS A 628 -8.86 -20.45 11.80
C HIS A 628 -9.92 -21.31 12.46
N GLU A 629 -10.56 -22.15 11.66
CA GLU A 629 -11.41 -23.25 12.09
C GLU A 629 -10.91 -24.52 11.38
N LEU A 630 -10.55 -25.53 12.17
CA LEU A 630 -10.08 -26.81 11.67
C LEU A 630 -10.96 -27.93 12.22
N VAL A 631 -11.28 -28.91 11.38
CA VAL A 631 -11.86 -30.18 11.85
C VAL A 631 -10.81 -31.26 11.74
N VAL A 632 -10.52 -31.91 12.86
CA VAL A 632 -9.51 -32.98 12.98
C VAL A 632 -10.21 -34.27 13.39
N VAL A 633 -10.04 -35.31 12.60
CA VAL A 633 -10.55 -36.66 12.89
C VAL A 633 -9.40 -37.54 13.36
N TYR A 634 -9.61 -38.32 14.42
CA TYR A 634 -8.64 -39.27 14.97
C TYR A 634 -9.11 -40.71 14.73
N PRO A 635 -8.74 -41.36 13.61
CA PRO A 635 -9.27 -42.68 13.27
C PRO A 635 -8.91 -43.76 14.29
N GLU A 636 -7.75 -43.64 14.94
CA GLU A 636 -7.29 -44.58 15.97
C GLU A 636 -7.88 -44.32 17.36
N GLN A 637 -8.70 -43.28 17.52
CA GLN A 637 -9.35 -42.90 18.79
C GLN A 637 -10.86 -42.85 18.60
N ASP A 638 -11.47 -43.99 18.23
CA ASP A 638 -12.91 -44.16 18.01
C ASP A 638 -13.52 -43.15 17.01
N ASN A 639 -12.74 -42.72 16.00
CA ASN A 639 -13.12 -41.64 15.08
C ASN A 639 -13.58 -40.35 15.80
N ARG A 640 -12.98 -40.04 16.96
CA ARG A 640 -13.17 -38.75 17.64
C ARG A 640 -12.92 -37.62 16.65
N SER A 641 -13.82 -36.64 16.63
CA SER A 641 -13.71 -35.44 15.82
C SER A 641 -13.58 -34.22 16.73
N GLU A 642 -12.56 -33.42 16.51
CA GLU A 642 -12.33 -32.17 17.22
C GLU A 642 -12.47 -31.01 16.25
N LYS A 643 -13.22 -29.99 16.67
CA LYS A 643 -13.32 -28.72 15.96
C LYS A 643 -12.49 -27.69 16.71
N GLU A 644 -11.34 -27.35 16.14
CA GLU A 644 -10.34 -26.48 16.74
C GLU A 644 -10.41 -25.07 16.15
N TYR A 645 -10.22 -24.08 17.01
CA TYR A 645 -10.22 -22.68 16.65
C TYR A 645 -8.89 -22.04 17.06
N SER A 646 -8.37 -21.14 16.21
CA SER A 646 -7.24 -20.26 16.54
C SER A 646 -7.59 -18.85 16.13
N GLN A 647 -7.60 -17.93 17.08
CA GLN A 647 -8.14 -16.59 16.89
C GLN A 647 -7.16 -15.51 17.35
N LEU A 648 -6.96 -14.49 16.54
CA LEU A 648 -6.30 -13.25 16.90
C LEU A 648 -7.27 -12.08 16.71
N ILE A 649 -7.41 -11.27 17.75
CA ILE A 649 -8.09 -9.98 17.71
C ILE A 649 -7.08 -8.95 18.25
N CYS A 650 -6.59 -8.09 17.38
CA CYS A 650 -5.56 -7.10 17.69
C CYS A 650 -6.08 -5.70 17.37
N TYR A 651 -6.05 -4.81 18.36
CA TYR A 651 -6.44 -3.40 18.20
C TYR A 651 -5.21 -2.52 18.04
N GLY A 652 -5.33 -1.48 17.21
CA GLY A 652 -4.28 -0.47 17.06
C GLY A 652 -4.02 0.27 18.37
N GLN A 653 -2.81 0.80 18.53
CA GLN A 653 -2.46 1.61 19.69
C GLN A 653 -2.97 3.03 19.49
N LYS A 654 -3.63 3.59 20.51
CA LYS A 654 -4.05 5.00 20.48
C LYS A 654 -2.82 5.90 20.39
N ASN A 655 -2.74 6.73 19.34
CA ASN A 655 -1.58 7.58 19.02
C ASN A 655 -0.27 6.80 18.81
N GLY A 656 -0.36 5.52 18.42
CA GLY A 656 0.79 4.64 18.20
C GLY A 656 0.70 3.88 16.88
N SER A 657 1.31 2.71 16.84
CA SER A 657 1.28 1.83 15.67
C SER A 657 -0.11 1.22 15.49
N SER A 658 -0.56 1.13 14.23
CA SER A 658 -1.80 0.44 13.87
C SER A 658 -1.65 -1.07 14.09
N ALA A 659 -2.75 -1.78 14.38
CA ALA A 659 -2.78 -3.24 14.49
C ALA A 659 -2.18 -3.88 13.24
N THR A 660 -2.52 -3.35 12.05
CA THR A 660 -1.98 -3.82 10.77
C THR A 660 -0.45 -3.66 10.72
N SER A 661 0.09 -2.51 11.13
CA SER A 661 1.54 -2.30 11.13
C SER A 661 2.25 -3.20 12.14
N LEU A 662 1.64 -3.45 13.31
CA LEU A 662 2.18 -4.32 14.35
C LEU A 662 2.20 -5.78 13.89
N THR A 663 1.09 -6.28 13.37
CA THR A 663 0.95 -7.68 12.92
C THR A 663 1.72 -7.98 11.63
N VAL A 664 2.21 -6.96 10.91
CA VAL A 664 3.13 -7.13 9.78
C VAL A 664 4.59 -6.94 10.20
N GLY A 665 4.89 -5.85 10.93
CA GLY A 665 6.27 -5.48 11.25
C GLY A 665 6.92 -6.35 12.34
N LEU A 666 6.16 -6.81 13.34
CA LEU A 666 6.73 -7.62 14.41
C LEU A 666 7.18 -9.02 13.94
N PRO A 667 6.41 -9.78 13.12
CA PRO A 667 6.91 -11.03 12.56
C PRO A 667 8.22 -10.87 11.79
N VAL A 668 8.36 -9.79 11.00
CA VAL A 668 9.59 -9.44 10.28
C VAL A 668 10.75 -9.21 11.24
N GLY A 669 10.56 -8.39 12.26
CA GLY A 669 11.59 -8.07 13.26
C GLY A 669 12.04 -9.31 14.03
N ILE A 670 11.09 -10.12 14.49
CA ILE A 670 11.35 -11.35 15.23
C ILE A 670 12.09 -12.38 14.37
N ALA A 671 11.63 -12.62 13.14
CA ALA A 671 12.28 -13.57 12.24
C ALA A 671 13.72 -13.12 11.88
N THR A 672 13.92 -11.82 11.71
CA THR A 672 15.27 -11.26 11.50
C THR A 672 16.18 -11.53 12.71
N GLU A 673 15.67 -11.33 13.92
CA GLU A 673 16.40 -11.64 15.16
C GLU A 673 16.79 -13.12 15.26
N LEU A 674 15.88 -14.04 14.93
CA LEU A 674 16.17 -15.48 14.90
C LEU A 674 17.31 -15.84 13.94
N ILE A 675 17.37 -15.17 12.79
CA ILE A 675 18.44 -15.34 11.80
C ILE A 675 19.77 -14.81 12.35
N LEU A 676 19.76 -13.60 12.93
CA LEU A 676 20.96 -12.99 13.53
C LEU A 676 21.55 -13.83 14.67
N ASP A 677 20.69 -14.45 15.47
CA ASP A 677 21.08 -15.31 16.59
C ASP A 677 21.46 -16.74 16.17
N ASN A 678 21.38 -17.08 14.87
CA ASN A 678 21.57 -18.43 14.33
C ASN A 678 20.66 -19.49 15.00
N GLU A 679 19.45 -19.09 15.42
CA GLU A 679 18.46 -20.00 16.01
C GLU A 679 17.76 -20.85 14.95
N VAL A 680 17.82 -20.44 13.69
CA VAL A 680 17.25 -21.15 12.53
C VAL A 680 18.36 -21.74 11.65
N LYS A 681 18.11 -22.93 11.09
CA LYS A 681 19.09 -23.63 10.23
C LYS A 681 18.62 -23.78 8.79
N ALA A 682 17.36 -23.48 8.51
CA ALA A 682 16.81 -23.51 7.16
C ALA A 682 17.59 -22.61 6.20
N LEU A 683 17.69 -23.08 4.96
CA LEU A 683 18.31 -22.40 3.82
C LEU A 683 17.37 -22.54 2.62
N GLY A 684 17.55 -21.68 1.61
CA GLY A 684 16.71 -21.67 0.42
C GLY A 684 15.61 -20.61 0.48
N CYS A 685 14.58 -20.78 -0.35
CA CYS A 685 13.46 -19.85 -0.46
C CYS A 685 12.21 -20.47 0.16
N ILE A 686 11.81 -19.97 1.33
CA ILE A 686 10.76 -20.60 2.15
C ILE A 686 9.87 -19.54 2.84
N GLY A 687 8.68 -19.97 3.27
CA GLY A 687 7.80 -19.23 4.20
C GLY A 687 7.88 -19.81 5.63
N PRO A 688 7.18 -19.23 6.61
CA PRO A 688 7.29 -19.61 8.03
C PRO A 688 6.42 -20.83 8.39
N VAL A 689 6.45 -21.89 7.57
CA VAL A 689 5.58 -23.07 7.70
C VAL A 689 6.21 -24.24 8.48
N THR A 690 7.44 -24.09 8.98
CA THR A 690 8.14 -25.11 9.77
C THR A 690 8.20 -24.76 11.26
N PRO A 691 8.27 -25.76 12.17
CA PRO A 691 8.29 -25.53 13.61
C PRO A 691 9.45 -24.66 14.11
N GLU A 692 10.56 -24.61 13.38
CA GLU A 692 11.72 -23.77 13.72
C GLU A 692 11.41 -22.27 13.58
N PHE A 693 10.41 -21.90 12.76
CA PHE A 693 9.95 -20.52 12.60
C PHE A 693 8.71 -20.26 13.44
N TYR A 694 7.63 -21.01 13.24
CA TYR A 694 6.34 -20.64 13.83
C TYR A 694 6.33 -20.70 15.36
N ASN A 695 7.05 -21.64 15.98
CA ASN A 695 7.08 -21.74 17.45
C ASN A 695 7.73 -20.52 18.10
N PRO A 696 8.99 -20.17 17.79
CA PRO A 696 9.62 -19.02 18.42
C PRO A 696 8.99 -17.69 17.99
N ILE A 697 8.52 -17.57 16.74
CA ILE A 697 7.87 -16.33 16.29
C ILE A 697 6.56 -16.09 17.04
N LEU A 698 5.66 -17.09 17.12
CA LEU A 698 4.39 -16.95 17.84
C LEU A 698 4.62 -16.71 19.34
N GLU A 699 5.62 -17.34 19.96
CA GLU A 699 5.98 -17.11 21.37
C GLU A 699 6.46 -15.67 21.61
N ARG A 700 7.33 -15.14 20.75
CA ARG A 700 7.84 -13.77 20.88
C ARG A 700 6.76 -12.73 20.54
N LEU A 701 5.88 -13.00 19.57
CA LEU A 701 4.71 -12.17 19.29
C LEU A 701 3.79 -12.04 20.52
N GLN A 702 3.59 -13.14 21.26
CA GLN A 702 2.80 -13.12 22.49
C GLN A 702 3.40 -12.17 23.53
N LYS A 703 4.73 -12.11 23.65
CA LYS A 703 5.44 -11.18 24.56
C LYS A 703 5.27 -9.71 24.15
N GLU A 704 5.05 -9.45 22.86
CA GLU A 704 4.73 -8.13 22.30
C GLU A 704 3.22 -7.81 22.32
N GLY A 705 2.39 -8.67 22.93
CA GLY A 705 0.96 -8.48 23.07
C GLY A 705 0.12 -8.92 21.85
N ILE A 706 0.72 -9.63 20.89
CA ILE A 706 0.01 -10.25 19.76
C ILE A 706 -0.12 -11.75 20.03
N GLN A 707 -1.32 -12.18 20.42
CA GLN A 707 -1.55 -13.57 20.84
C GLN A 707 -2.66 -14.23 20.03
N MET A 708 -2.37 -15.45 19.57
CA MET A 708 -3.40 -16.40 19.12
C MET A 708 -4.06 -17.05 20.35
N THR A 709 -5.38 -17.00 20.43
CA THR A 709 -6.20 -17.70 21.41
C THR A 709 -6.77 -18.96 20.78
N GLU A 710 -6.44 -20.10 21.35
CA GLU A 710 -6.83 -21.42 20.83
C GLU A 710 -7.88 -22.07 21.75
N TYR A 711 -8.94 -22.63 21.17
CA TYR A 711 -9.97 -23.37 21.91
C TYR A 711 -10.59 -24.45 21.02
N LYS A 712 -11.23 -25.46 21.63
CA LYS A 712 -11.78 -26.59 20.87
C LYS A 712 -13.11 -27.12 21.39
N ASN A 713 -13.87 -27.67 20.45
CA ASN A 713 -15.11 -28.39 20.69
C ASN A 713 -14.89 -29.86 20.35
N ILE A 714 -15.15 -30.75 21.31
CA ILE A 714 -14.93 -32.19 21.15
C ILE A 714 -16.28 -32.85 20.87
N ASN A 715 -16.36 -33.57 19.75
CA ASN A 715 -17.51 -34.42 19.39
C ASN A 715 -17.05 -35.89 19.31
N VAL A 716 -17.75 -36.78 20.01
CA VAL A 716 -17.46 -38.23 20.01
C VAL A 716 -18.57 -38.96 19.25
N HIS A 717 -18.20 -39.72 18.22
CA HIS A 717 -19.11 -40.52 17.40
C HIS A 717 -18.91 -42.02 17.69
N LEU A 718 -19.95 -42.69 18.20
CA LEU A 718 -19.99 -44.15 18.34
C LEU A 718 -21.14 -44.68 17.47
N GLY A 719 -20.85 -45.60 16.54
CA GLY A 719 -21.88 -46.26 15.73
C GLY A 719 -22.70 -45.36 14.80
N GLY A 720 -22.14 -44.23 14.36
CA GLY A 720 -22.82 -43.29 13.44
C GLY A 720 -23.74 -42.26 14.11
N GLN A 721 -23.79 -42.19 15.44
CA GLN A 721 -24.51 -41.15 16.19
C GLN A 721 -23.54 -40.33 17.09
N CYS A 722 -23.75 -39.01 17.17
CA CYS A 722 -23.02 -38.11 18.06
C CYS A 722 -23.58 -38.22 19.49
N LEU A 723 -22.77 -38.60 20.48
CA LEU A 723 -23.24 -38.86 21.85
C LEU A 723 -23.14 -37.65 22.80
N CYS A 724 -22.18 -36.75 22.60
CA CYS A 724 -21.99 -35.55 23.44
C CYS A 724 -21.11 -34.50 22.74
N SER A 725 -21.34 -33.22 23.05
CA SER A 725 -20.50 -32.09 22.65
C SER A 725 -19.98 -31.39 23.92
N LEU A 726 -18.66 -31.24 24.04
CA LEU A 726 -18.00 -30.61 25.20
C LEU A 726 -17.16 -29.42 24.75
N HIS A 727 -17.29 -28.28 25.44
CA HIS A 727 -16.43 -27.09 25.26
C HIS A 727 -15.25 -27.12 26.24
N SER A 728 -14.03 -26.91 25.75
CA SER A 728 -12.82 -26.80 26.58
C SER A 728 -12.05 -25.50 26.28
N ASN A 729 -11.86 -24.66 27.29
CA ASN A 729 -11.08 -23.42 27.25
C ASN A 729 -9.66 -23.57 27.85
N SER A 730 -9.17 -24.78 28.10
CA SER A 730 -7.86 -25.01 28.73
C SER A 730 -6.73 -25.20 27.71
N PRO A 731 -5.49 -24.71 28.00
CA PRO A 731 -4.31 -25.07 27.23
C PRO A 731 -4.10 -26.60 27.16
N ILE A 732 -3.51 -27.05 26.04
CA ILE A 732 -3.40 -28.44 25.55
C ILE A 732 -2.97 -29.47 26.61
N HIS A 733 -2.19 -29.08 27.62
CA HIS A 733 -1.60 -30.02 28.58
C HIS A 733 -2.46 -30.40 29.79
N THR A 734 -3.50 -29.65 30.16
CA THR A 734 -4.19 -29.87 31.46
C THR A 734 -5.41 -30.80 31.36
N PHE A 735 -5.91 -31.10 30.16
CA PHE A 735 -7.17 -31.85 29.98
C PHE A 735 -7.01 -33.39 29.98
N MET A 736 -5.80 -33.91 29.73
CA MET A 736 -5.56 -35.37 29.62
C MET A 736 -5.81 -36.14 30.94
N ALA A 737 -5.76 -35.47 32.09
CA ALA A 737 -6.05 -36.11 33.39
C ALA A 737 -7.56 -36.34 33.64
N GLY A 738 -8.44 -35.51 33.06
CA GLY A 738 -9.89 -35.60 33.29
C GLY A 738 -10.58 -36.75 32.55
N ILE A 739 -10.10 -37.10 31.36
CA ILE A 739 -10.71 -38.15 30.52
C ILE A 739 -10.52 -39.55 31.11
N LYS A 740 -9.42 -39.81 31.84
CA LYS A 740 -9.22 -41.08 32.56
C LYS A 740 -10.22 -41.28 33.70
N TYR A 741 -10.71 -40.21 34.32
CA TYR A 741 -11.75 -40.27 35.35
C TYR A 741 -13.17 -40.40 34.76
N PHE A 742 -13.39 -39.92 33.53
CA PHE A 742 -14.69 -39.95 32.86
C PHE A 742 -15.15 -41.37 32.44
N ASN A 743 -14.20 -42.28 32.19
CA ASN A 743 -14.50 -43.67 31.80
C ASN A 743 -14.95 -44.58 32.95
N LEU A 744 -15.00 -44.10 34.20
CA LEU A 744 -15.39 -44.90 35.37
C LEU A 744 -16.86 -44.72 35.79
N TYR A 745 -17.62 -43.80 35.19
CA TYR A 745 -19.00 -43.50 35.59
C TYR A 745 -19.95 -43.39 34.39
N LEU A 746 -20.21 -44.51 33.71
CA LEU A 746 -21.37 -44.64 32.82
C LEU A 746 -22.16 -45.90 33.20
N ASN A 747 -22.97 -45.75 34.24
CA ASN A 747 -24.11 -46.61 34.54
C ASN A 747 -25.07 -45.84 35.46
N SER A 748 -25.76 -44.84 34.93
CA SER A 748 -27.10 -44.39 35.36
C SER A 748 -27.46 -43.04 34.73
N SER A 749 -28.76 -42.89 34.52
CA SER A 749 -29.48 -41.78 33.91
C SER A 749 -29.25 -40.44 34.60
N GLU A 750 -29.18 -39.37 33.79
CA GLU A 750 -29.29 -37.94 34.14
C GLU A 750 -28.50 -37.43 35.36
N ILE A 751 -27.38 -36.73 35.12
CA ILE A 751 -26.79 -35.83 36.11
C ILE A 751 -26.32 -34.54 35.45
N THR A 752 -26.87 -33.41 35.89
CA THR A 752 -26.28 -32.07 35.72
C THR A 752 -25.34 -31.82 36.91
N ILE A 753 -24.04 -31.54 36.67
CA ILE A 753 -23.08 -31.23 37.74
C ILE A 753 -22.63 -29.76 37.63
N PRO A 754 -22.77 -28.94 38.68
CA PRO A 754 -22.18 -27.60 38.73
C PRO A 754 -20.72 -27.71 39.18
N ILE A 755 -19.77 -27.28 38.35
CA ILE A 755 -18.36 -27.21 38.75
C ILE A 755 -18.12 -25.86 39.43
N THR A 756 -18.05 -25.88 40.76
CA THR A 756 -17.57 -24.75 41.57
C THR A 756 -16.08 -24.96 41.81
N PHE A 757 -15.23 -24.03 41.37
CA PHE A 757 -13.80 -24.05 41.69
C PHE A 757 -13.58 -23.43 43.08
N VAL A 758 -13.09 -24.22 44.04
CA VAL A 758 -12.51 -23.72 45.29
C VAL A 758 -11.00 -23.61 45.06
N THR A 759 -10.48 -22.39 45.09
CA THR A 759 -9.05 -22.09 45.09
C THR A 759 -8.43 -22.44 46.45
N GLY A 760 -7.34 -23.21 46.46
CA GLY A 760 -6.56 -23.47 47.66
C GLY A 760 -5.11 -23.84 47.33
N LEU A 761 -4.24 -22.82 47.47
CA LEU A 761 -2.77 -22.77 47.62
C LEU A 761 -1.90 -23.77 46.85
#